data_AF-A0AA39GEG5-F1
#
_entry.id   AF-A0AA39GEG5-F1
#
_cell.length_a   1.000
_cell.length_b   1.000
_cell.length_c   1.000
_cell.angle_alpha   90.00
_cell.angle_beta   90.00
_cell.angle_gamma   90.00
#
_symmetry.space_group_name_H-M   'P 1'
#
loop_
_entity.id
_entity.type
_entity.pdbx_description
1 polymer ?
#
loop_
_entity_poly.entity_id
_entity_poly.type
_entity_poly.pdbx_seq_one_letter_code
_entity_poly.pdbx_strand_id
1 'polypeptide(L)'
;MRQLTSLPSILWLSGLWAITWALAPPPIPPLVPAPIEGPEDEMRNVTIASLDENQASSEKTLAEFSMFAAAPLGAQMDRTGWTVACSTSYKNYPCSRVLDGNAATFWHTDYGVTPMPQPPHTITIDMKATKVVTGLAMRPRQSGVNGFIARHEVLLSTDGTNFGTPVSYGTWFGDSTEKFSNFEPRAARYVRLRALTEAAGNDQWASIAELNLYAAEPKAQNTVGGTWGATIDFPIVPVAAFVDPPTGNLVTWSAWRYDQFSGLDRGFTLTATWDRSSNVITQRTVQNTKHDMFCPGISMDANGQMVVTGGNDAARTSIYDLPSQGWISGPDMQIPRGYQSSVTLSNGRIFTIGGSWSGGRIDKPGEIYDPATQRWTLLPDAKVTPMLTQDHQGLFRSDNHAWLFGWKDGTVFQAGPSTAMHWIYTNGTGNTVSAGSRNNSPDQMCGNAVMFDAVAGKILAYGGSTSYQDRDATTNAHLITIRSPGQPATVQTIPGGLRYSRIFHNSAVLPDGSVFLAGGQGYGVPFSDAQARLTPELYRPSTNSFIAQTANSIPRTYHSMALLLPDATVVVGGGGLCGGCTTNHFNAQVFTPAYLYDADGQLAARPAITAAGTTVRVGATLSFQTGGAISAASLIRYGSATHSVNTDQRRVPLQYTSRGASHMARIPNDPGIMTPGYWMLFVMDGNGVPSVARTVRVTL
;
A
#
# COMPACT_ATOMS: atom_id res chain seq x y z
N MET A 1 70.52 3.25 -57.31
CA MET A 1 69.83 2.87 -58.57
C MET A 1 68.45 3.54 -58.61
N ARG A 2 67.71 3.46 -59.73
CA ARG A 2 66.43 4.16 -60.05
C ARG A 2 65.42 4.17 -58.88
N GLN A 3 64.82 5.31 -58.50
CA GLN A 3 63.73 6.10 -59.15
C GLN A 3 62.40 5.31 -59.25
N LEU A 4 61.25 5.78 -58.74
CA LEU A 4 60.45 7.03 -58.94
C LEU A 4 59.64 7.10 -60.24
N THR A 5 58.31 7.07 -60.13
CA THR A 5 57.22 7.68 -60.96
C THR A 5 55.84 7.12 -60.49
N SER A 6 54.67 7.75 -60.65
CA SER A 6 54.27 9.17 -60.87
C SER A 6 52.74 9.35 -60.75
N LEU A 7 52.27 10.47 -60.17
CA LEU A 7 50.92 11.05 -60.38
C LEU A 7 50.96 11.95 -61.65
N PRO A 8 49.84 12.18 -62.38
CA PRO A 8 48.82 13.23 -62.07
C PRO A 8 47.37 12.82 -62.49
N SER A 9 46.34 13.69 -62.64
CA SER A 9 45.69 14.78 -61.86
C SER A 9 44.59 15.45 -62.74
N ILE A 10 43.77 16.38 -62.19
CA ILE A 10 42.87 17.37 -62.88
C ILE A 10 41.47 16.83 -63.34
N LEU A 11 40.38 17.60 -63.52
CA LEU A 11 39.63 18.66 -62.76
C LEU A 11 38.66 19.44 -63.72
N TRP A 12 37.64 20.13 -63.16
CA TRP A 12 36.68 21.10 -63.79
C TRP A 12 35.58 20.54 -64.73
N LEU A 13 34.49 21.28 -65.08
CA LEU A 13 33.43 21.97 -64.29
C LEU A 13 32.34 22.58 -65.24
N SER A 14 31.12 22.88 -64.73
CA SER A 14 30.00 23.65 -65.36
C SER A 14 29.27 22.99 -66.57
N GLY A 15 28.04 23.37 -66.98
CA GLY A 15 27.15 24.49 -66.58
C GLY A 15 25.63 24.23 -66.81
N LEU A 16 24.78 25.28 -66.84
CA LEU A 16 23.29 25.22 -66.73
C LEU A 16 22.50 25.89 -67.90
N TRP A 17 21.14 25.77 -67.84
CA TRP A 17 20.06 26.53 -68.57
C TRP A 17 19.65 26.00 -69.96
N ALA A 18 18.38 26.03 -70.45
CA ALA A 18 17.04 26.43 -69.93
C ALA A 18 15.92 25.53 -70.57
N ILE A 19 14.77 25.17 -69.94
CA ILE A 19 13.43 25.87 -69.83
C ILE A 19 12.87 26.32 -71.21
N THR A 20 11.69 25.88 -71.74
CA THR A 20 10.27 26.18 -71.32
C THR A 20 9.17 25.19 -71.82
N TRP A 21 8.12 24.95 -70.99
CA TRP A 21 6.64 24.87 -71.23
C TRP A 21 6.02 24.36 -72.57
N ALA A 22 4.85 23.68 -72.66
CA ALA A 22 3.83 23.19 -71.69
C ALA A 22 2.85 22.15 -72.34
N LEU A 23 2.13 21.33 -71.53
CA LEU A 23 0.65 21.07 -71.53
C LEU A 23 0.27 19.84 -70.68
N ALA A 24 -1.01 19.74 -70.25
CA ALA A 24 -1.59 18.71 -69.35
C ALA A 24 -3.14 18.69 -69.49
N PRO A 25 -3.94 17.81 -68.83
CA PRO A 25 -3.63 16.65 -67.96
C PRO A 25 -3.94 15.33 -68.72
N PRO A 26 -4.73 14.28 -68.31
CA PRO A 26 -5.56 13.97 -67.12
C PRO A 26 -4.98 12.89 -66.14
N PRO A 27 -5.59 12.64 -64.96
CA PRO A 27 -5.20 11.58 -64.03
C PRO A 27 -6.03 10.28 -64.15
N ILE A 28 -5.43 9.14 -63.78
CA ILE A 28 -6.06 7.79 -63.69
C ILE A 28 -5.60 7.13 -62.36
N PRO A 29 -6.46 6.37 -61.63
CA PRO A 29 -6.31 6.17 -60.18
C PRO A 29 -5.40 5.01 -59.74
N PRO A 30 -4.96 4.97 -58.46
CA PRO A 30 -4.27 3.84 -57.87
C PRO A 30 -5.18 2.61 -57.72
N LEU A 31 -4.58 1.42 -57.83
CA LEU A 31 -5.28 0.13 -57.74
C LEU A 31 -5.52 -0.32 -56.29
N VAL A 32 -6.66 -0.95 -56.07
CA VAL A 32 -7.10 -1.49 -54.77
C VAL A 32 -6.77 -2.99 -54.66
N PRO A 33 -6.07 -3.45 -53.62
CA PRO A 33 -6.06 -4.84 -53.19
C PRO A 33 -7.38 -5.21 -52.49
N ALA A 34 -7.93 -6.38 -52.79
CA ALA A 34 -9.15 -6.92 -52.18
C ALA A 34 -8.92 -7.34 -50.70
N PRO A 35 -9.98 -7.47 -49.87
CA PRO A 35 -9.83 -7.57 -48.42
C PRO A 35 -9.32 -8.93 -47.95
N ILE A 36 -8.63 -8.91 -46.81
CA ILE A 36 -8.41 -10.08 -45.95
C ILE A 36 -9.23 -9.85 -44.69
N GLU A 37 -10.15 -10.77 -44.40
CA GLU A 37 -10.99 -10.72 -43.20
C GLU A 37 -10.15 -11.02 -41.96
N GLY A 38 -9.94 -10.00 -41.13
CA GLY A 38 -9.53 -10.14 -39.73
C GLY A 38 -10.71 -9.73 -38.84
N PRO A 39 -10.96 -10.42 -37.72
CA PRO A 39 -12.08 -10.06 -36.84
C PRO A 39 -11.86 -8.67 -36.23
N GLU A 40 -12.88 -7.82 -36.32
CA GLU A 40 -12.87 -6.49 -35.69
C GLU A 40 -12.83 -6.61 -34.16
N ASP A 41 -12.30 -5.58 -33.49
CA ASP A 41 -12.18 -5.54 -32.03
C ASP A 41 -13.54 -5.67 -31.34
N GLU A 42 -13.79 -6.82 -30.72
CA GLU A 42 -14.72 -6.91 -29.58
C GLU A 42 -14.09 -6.16 -28.38
N MET A 43 -14.12 -4.82 -28.43
CA MET A 43 -14.09 -3.98 -27.25
C MET A 43 -15.38 -4.21 -26.45
N ARG A 44 -15.44 -5.35 -25.76
CA ARG A 44 -16.39 -5.61 -24.69
C ARG A 44 -16.12 -4.62 -23.57
N ASN A 45 -16.83 -3.49 -23.63
CA ASN A 45 -17.05 -2.63 -22.49
C ASN A 45 -17.43 -3.52 -21.31
N VAL A 46 -16.70 -3.42 -20.20
CA VAL A 46 -17.08 -4.11 -18.96
C VAL A 46 -18.29 -3.37 -18.41
N THR A 47 -19.47 -3.83 -18.80
CA THR A 47 -20.74 -3.31 -18.30
C THR A 47 -20.80 -3.56 -16.80
N ILE A 48 -20.66 -2.48 -16.02
CA ILE A 48 -21.36 -2.37 -14.74
C ILE A 48 -22.83 -2.65 -15.06
N ALA A 49 -23.48 -3.53 -14.31
CA ALA A 49 -24.84 -3.97 -14.59
C ALA A 49 -25.79 -2.77 -14.68
N SER A 50 -26.23 -2.44 -15.89
CA SER A 50 -27.15 -1.34 -16.16
C SER A 50 -28.55 -1.70 -15.67
N LEU A 51 -29.09 -0.90 -14.76
CA LEU A 51 -30.52 -0.88 -14.48
C LEU A 51 -31.23 -0.24 -15.68
N ASP A 52 -32.38 -0.79 -16.09
CA ASP A 52 -33.05 -0.42 -17.34
C ASP A 52 -33.51 1.04 -17.39
N GLU A 53 -33.00 1.81 -18.35
CA GLU A 53 -33.56 3.11 -18.74
C GLU A 53 -34.60 2.93 -19.85
N ASN A 54 -35.89 2.88 -19.49
CA ASN A 54 -36.97 3.44 -20.33
C ASN A 54 -38.35 3.50 -19.63
N GLN A 55 -38.54 4.50 -18.75
CA GLN A 55 -39.80 5.26 -18.71
C GLN A 55 -39.63 6.57 -17.92
N ALA A 56 -39.72 7.70 -18.61
CA ALA A 56 -39.61 9.01 -18.01
C ALA A 56 -41.00 9.59 -17.67
N SER A 57 -41.39 9.59 -16.38
CA SER A 57 -42.30 10.59 -15.76
C SER A 57 -42.62 10.28 -14.30
N SER A 58 -41.77 10.74 -13.37
CA SER A 58 -42.15 11.12 -11.99
C SER A 58 -40.96 11.68 -11.23
N GLU A 59 -41.22 12.50 -10.21
CA GLU A 59 -40.21 13.19 -9.41
C GLU A 59 -39.52 12.21 -8.44
N LYS A 60 -38.44 11.55 -8.88
CA LYS A 60 -37.54 10.85 -7.95
C LYS A 60 -36.72 11.87 -7.15
N THR A 61 -36.89 11.84 -5.83
CA THR A 61 -36.31 12.77 -4.87
C THR A 61 -34.78 12.67 -4.78
N LEU A 62 -34.13 13.80 -4.53
CA LEU A 62 -32.67 13.93 -4.36
C LEU A 62 -32.18 13.38 -3.01
N ALA A 63 -32.46 12.11 -2.70
CA ALA A 63 -32.27 11.51 -1.37
C ALA A 63 -31.32 10.30 -1.31
N GLU A 64 -31.06 9.59 -2.43
CA GLU A 64 -30.41 8.26 -2.42
C GLU A 64 -29.04 8.20 -3.12
N PHE A 65 -28.21 9.24 -2.95
CA PHE A 65 -26.77 9.21 -3.29
C PHE A 65 -25.92 9.64 -2.08
N SER A 66 -25.84 8.79 -1.05
CA SER A 66 -25.16 9.11 0.22
C SER A 66 -24.53 7.90 0.94
N MET A 67 -23.63 7.18 0.28
CA MET A 67 -22.53 6.45 0.95
C MET A 67 -21.31 6.43 0.03
N PHE A 68 -20.29 7.20 0.39
CA PHE A 68 -18.99 7.27 -0.29
C PHE A 68 -17.88 6.54 0.49
N ALA A 69 -18.23 5.90 1.61
CA ALA A 69 -17.32 5.33 2.60
C ALA A 69 -17.92 4.05 3.19
N ALA A 70 -17.06 3.19 3.73
CA ALA A 70 -17.47 2.06 4.55
C ALA A 70 -17.91 2.52 5.95
N ALA A 71 -19.19 2.35 6.26
CA ALA A 71 -19.72 2.54 7.60
C ALA A 71 -19.12 1.50 8.60
N PRO A 72 -19.14 1.76 9.91
CA PRO A 72 -18.67 0.80 10.92
C PRO A 72 -19.45 -0.51 10.85
N LEU A 73 -18.78 -1.66 11.08
CA LEU A 73 -19.44 -2.95 11.17
C LEU A 73 -20.32 -3.04 12.42
N GLY A 74 -21.61 -2.73 12.27
CA GLY A 74 -22.57 -2.73 13.36
C GLY A 74 -23.91 -2.11 12.96
N ALA A 75 -24.80 -1.94 13.95
CA ALA A 75 -26.05 -1.20 13.76
C ALA A 75 -25.86 0.27 14.21
N GLN A 76 -26.37 1.21 13.42
CA GLN A 76 -26.54 2.60 13.86
C GLN A 76 -27.48 2.63 15.08
N MET A 77 -27.09 3.32 16.14
CA MET A 77 -27.87 3.36 17.38
C MET A 77 -29.04 4.35 17.29
N ASP A 78 -30.17 3.99 17.90
CA ASP A 78 -31.21 4.96 18.26
C ASP A 78 -30.64 5.99 19.25
N ARG A 79 -30.93 7.27 18.96
CA ARG A 79 -30.45 8.45 19.69
C ARG A 79 -31.50 9.01 20.66
N THR A 80 -32.66 8.39 20.75
CA THR A 80 -33.78 8.81 21.61
C THR A 80 -33.34 8.91 23.06
N GLY A 81 -33.55 10.09 23.68
CA GLY A 81 -33.17 10.37 25.06
C GLY A 81 -31.67 10.67 25.31
N TRP A 82 -30.83 10.66 24.28
CA TRP A 82 -29.44 11.12 24.40
C TRP A 82 -29.38 12.62 24.68
N THR A 83 -28.28 13.06 25.27
CA THR A 83 -27.98 14.50 25.42
C THR A 83 -26.58 14.81 24.93
N VAL A 84 -26.38 16.01 24.40
CA VAL A 84 -25.08 16.45 23.86
C VAL A 84 -24.63 17.76 24.50
N ALA A 85 -23.33 17.89 24.75
CA ALA A 85 -22.68 19.10 25.23
C ALA A 85 -21.54 19.51 24.31
N CYS A 86 -21.48 20.79 23.91
CA CYS A 86 -20.49 21.34 23.00
C CYS A 86 -19.61 22.38 23.73
N SER A 87 -18.38 22.60 23.27
CA SER A 87 -17.46 23.61 23.84
C SER A 87 -18.06 25.02 23.78
N THR A 88 -18.66 25.38 22.64
CA THR A 88 -19.44 26.60 22.44
C THR A 88 -20.61 26.34 21.49
N SER A 89 -21.52 27.30 21.32
CA SER A 89 -22.58 27.24 20.29
C SER A 89 -23.03 28.64 19.91
N TYR A 90 -23.09 28.95 18.61
CA TYR A 90 -23.78 30.17 18.17
C TYR A 90 -25.29 30.05 18.45
N LYS A 91 -25.93 31.12 18.90
CA LYS A 91 -27.33 31.14 19.37
C LYS A 91 -28.37 30.54 18.41
N ASN A 92 -28.15 30.63 17.10
CA ASN A 92 -29.08 30.08 16.09
C ASN A 92 -28.74 28.64 15.67
N TYR A 93 -27.56 28.14 16.04
CA TYR A 93 -27.02 26.82 15.67
C TYR A 93 -26.63 26.03 16.94
N PRO A 94 -27.59 25.75 17.84
CA PRO A 94 -27.32 25.15 19.14
C PRO A 94 -26.81 23.71 19.02
N CYS A 95 -26.02 23.29 20.01
CA CYS A 95 -25.44 21.94 20.10
C CYS A 95 -26.43 20.78 19.86
N SER A 96 -27.70 20.94 20.25
CA SER A 96 -28.74 19.93 20.08
C SER A 96 -29.04 19.55 18.62
N ARG A 97 -28.68 20.39 17.65
CA ARG A 97 -28.90 20.11 16.22
C ARG A 97 -28.21 18.83 15.75
N VAL A 98 -27.06 18.46 16.31
CA VAL A 98 -26.31 17.25 15.89
C VAL A 98 -27.04 15.92 16.17
N LEU A 99 -28.19 15.95 16.84
CA LEU A 99 -29.00 14.77 17.15
C LEU A 99 -30.45 14.87 16.61
N ASP A 100 -30.84 15.95 15.93
CA ASP A 100 -32.26 16.21 15.64
C ASP A 100 -32.82 15.49 14.40
N GLY A 101 -31.96 14.89 13.57
CA GLY A 101 -32.34 14.06 12.43
C GLY A 101 -32.50 14.86 11.14
N ASN A 102 -32.19 16.16 11.13
CA ASN A 102 -32.38 17.03 9.99
C ASN A 102 -31.04 17.60 9.49
N ALA A 103 -30.48 16.94 8.47
CA ALA A 103 -29.22 17.31 7.82
C ALA A 103 -29.20 18.70 7.15
N ALA A 104 -30.34 19.39 7.01
CA ALA A 104 -30.40 20.79 6.58
C ALA A 104 -30.12 21.78 7.73
N THR A 105 -30.14 21.31 8.98
CA THR A 105 -29.74 22.06 10.17
C THR A 105 -28.33 21.66 10.61
N PHE A 106 -27.72 22.43 11.51
CA PHE A 106 -26.40 22.14 12.06
C PHE A 106 -26.15 22.87 13.37
N TRP A 107 -25.25 22.30 14.18
CA TRP A 107 -24.54 23.03 15.23
C TRP A 107 -23.38 23.83 14.61
N HIS A 108 -23.07 24.98 15.21
CA HIS A 108 -21.91 25.80 14.88
C HIS A 108 -21.26 26.29 16.17
N THR A 109 -19.94 26.26 16.27
CA THR A 109 -19.19 26.98 17.33
C THR A 109 -19.56 28.47 17.33
N ASP A 110 -19.42 29.15 18.46
CA ASP A 110 -19.81 30.56 18.53
C ASP A 110 -18.90 31.43 17.65
N TYR A 111 -19.50 32.38 16.95
CA TYR A 111 -18.86 33.39 16.11
C TYR A 111 -19.44 34.80 16.35
N GLY A 112 -20.35 34.95 17.31
CA GLY A 112 -20.96 36.22 17.71
C GLY A 112 -20.24 36.95 18.85
N VAL A 113 -19.10 36.43 19.28
CA VAL A 113 -18.31 36.94 20.42
C VAL A 113 -16.87 37.27 20.01
N THR A 114 -16.27 38.25 20.69
CA THR A 114 -14.90 38.72 20.45
C THR A 114 -14.08 38.65 21.74
N PRO A 115 -12.92 37.97 21.78
CA PRO A 115 -12.36 37.15 20.71
C PRO A 115 -13.21 35.90 20.41
N MET A 116 -13.17 35.40 19.18
CA MET A 116 -13.87 34.15 18.83
C MET A 116 -13.21 32.95 19.52
N PRO A 117 -13.97 31.93 19.96
CA PRO A 117 -13.42 30.72 20.57
C PRO A 117 -12.56 29.95 19.56
N GLN A 118 -11.33 29.63 19.94
CA GLN A 118 -10.40 28.88 19.09
C GLN A 118 -10.54 27.36 19.33
N PRO A 119 -10.13 26.50 18.36
CA PRO A 119 -9.96 25.07 18.59
C PRO A 119 -8.97 24.76 19.73
N PRO A 120 -9.02 23.56 20.34
CA PRO A 120 -9.82 22.41 19.96
C PRO A 120 -11.29 22.52 20.40
N HIS A 121 -12.21 22.36 19.45
CA HIS A 121 -13.66 22.33 19.73
C HIS A 121 -14.10 20.92 20.09
N THR A 122 -15.04 20.76 21.02
CA THR A 122 -15.45 19.44 21.52
C THR A 122 -16.95 19.27 21.51
N ILE A 123 -17.41 18.07 21.14
CA ILE A 123 -18.80 17.62 21.17
C ILE A 123 -18.83 16.32 21.96
N THR A 124 -19.59 16.26 23.06
CA THR A 124 -19.70 15.07 23.91
C THR A 124 -21.14 14.59 23.96
N ILE A 125 -21.40 13.38 23.50
CA ILE A 125 -22.68 12.67 23.59
C ILE A 125 -22.70 11.86 24.87
N ASP A 126 -23.81 11.92 25.62
CA ASP A 126 -24.17 10.98 26.70
C ASP A 126 -25.32 10.09 26.21
N MET A 127 -25.02 8.81 25.96
CA MET A 127 -25.99 7.80 25.49
C MET A 127 -26.92 7.27 26.60
N LYS A 128 -26.80 7.79 27.83
CA LYS A 128 -27.52 7.41 29.07
C LYS A 128 -27.25 6.01 29.60
N ALA A 129 -26.94 5.04 28.74
CA ALA A 129 -26.53 3.70 29.08
C ALA A 129 -25.16 3.37 28.46
N THR A 130 -24.43 2.43 29.08
CA THR A 130 -23.22 1.86 28.46
C THR A 130 -23.62 1.00 27.25
N LYS A 131 -22.94 1.23 26.13
CA LYS A 131 -23.06 0.48 24.86
C LYS A 131 -21.65 0.09 24.40
N VAL A 132 -21.54 -0.92 23.55
CA VAL A 132 -20.28 -1.23 22.87
C VAL A 132 -20.23 -0.42 21.58
N VAL A 133 -19.46 0.67 21.58
CA VAL A 133 -19.31 1.58 20.44
C VAL A 133 -18.22 1.04 19.51
N THR A 134 -18.50 0.97 18.21
CA THR A 134 -17.53 0.55 17.18
C THR A 134 -17.23 1.64 16.13
N GLY A 135 -17.94 2.77 16.18
CA GLY A 135 -17.66 3.88 15.28
C GLY A 135 -18.57 5.08 15.46
N LEU A 136 -18.17 6.17 14.82
CA LEU A 136 -18.87 7.44 14.75
C LEU A 136 -18.99 7.87 13.29
N ALA A 137 -20.16 8.35 12.89
CA ALA A 137 -20.38 9.08 11.64
C ALA A 137 -20.67 10.56 11.94
N MET A 138 -20.05 11.44 11.16
CA MET A 138 -20.17 12.89 11.25
C MET A 138 -20.58 13.43 9.87
N ARG A 139 -21.79 13.98 9.79
CA ARG A 139 -22.27 14.67 8.58
C ARG A 139 -21.92 16.16 8.69
N PRO A 140 -21.08 16.71 7.81
CA PRO A 140 -20.83 18.15 7.76
C PRO A 140 -22.11 18.93 7.46
N ARG A 141 -22.10 20.25 7.69
CA ARG A 141 -23.21 21.11 7.24
C ARG A 141 -23.44 20.93 5.72
N GLN A 142 -24.70 20.92 5.30
CA GLN A 142 -25.06 20.79 3.88
C GLN A 142 -25.23 22.15 3.18
N SER A 143 -24.82 23.26 3.83
CA SER A 143 -24.87 24.62 3.29
C SER A 143 -23.61 25.43 3.67
N GLY A 144 -22.73 25.64 2.68
CA GLY A 144 -21.40 26.27 2.88
C GLY A 144 -20.33 25.31 3.41
N VAL A 145 -19.08 25.78 3.48
CA VAL A 145 -17.88 24.93 3.75
C VAL A 145 -17.15 25.24 5.05
N ASN A 146 -17.41 26.39 5.68
CA ASN A 146 -16.76 26.77 6.93
C ASN A 146 -17.08 25.75 8.04
N GLY A 147 -16.16 25.55 8.96
CA GLY A 147 -16.32 24.61 10.08
C GLY A 147 -16.41 23.14 9.68
N PHE A 148 -16.09 22.76 8.43
CA PHE A 148 -15.79 21.37 8.10
C PHE A 148 -14.59 20.91 8.93
N ILE A 149 -14.73 19.81 9.66
CA ILE A 149 -13.69 19.30 10.57
C ILE A 149 -12.65 18.54 9.76
N ALA A 150 -11.37 18.94 9.86
CA ALA A 150 -10.25 18.23 9.26
C ALA A 150 -9.57 17.33 10.30
N ARG A 151 -8.58 17.85 11.05
CA ARG A 151 -7.92 17.08 12.12
C ARG A 151 -8.87 16.85 13.27
N HIS A 152 -8.95 15.63 13.77
CA HIS A 152 -9.88 15.25 14.81
C HIS A 152 -9.39 14.05 15.64
N GLU A 153 -10.03 13.86 16.79
CA GLU A 153 -9.90 12.68 17.66
C GLU A 153 -11.28 12.24 18.16
N VAL A 154 -11.50 10.92 18.24
CA VAL A 154 -12.66 10.31 18.87
C VAL A 154 -12.22 9.60 20.15
N LEU A 155 -12.81 9.99 21.28
CA LEU A 155 -12.51 9.46 22.61
C LEU A 155 -13.76 8.86 23.26
N LEU A 156 -13.57 7.85 24.12
CA LEU A 156 -14.64 7.10 24.78
C LEU A 156 -14.50 7.15 26.30
N SER A 157 -15.62 7.22 27.02
CA SER A 157 -15.65 7.15 28.49
C SER A 157 -16.88 6.40 29.00
N THR A 158 -16.75 5.76 30.16
CA THR A 158 -17.85 5.16 30.93
C THR A 158 -18.43 6.11 31.98
N ASP A 159 -17.62 7.04 32.49
CA ASP A 159 -18.00 7.99 33.57
C ASP A 159 -18.25 9.44 33.11
N GLY A 160 -17.82 9.79 31.88
CA GLY A 160 -18.03 11.12 31.29
C GLY A 160 -16.97 12.16 31.68
N THR A 161 -15.94 11.75 32.41
CA THR A 161 -14.81 12.56 32.87
C THR A 161 -13.48 12.02 32.36
N ASN A 162 -13.23 10.71 32.52
CA ASN A 162 -12.01 10.02 32.12
C ASN A 162 -12.17 9.45 30.71
N PHE A 163 -11.57 10.12 29.71
CA PHE A 163 -11.64 9.73 28.30
C PHE A 163 -10.42 8.96 27.78
N GLY A 164 -9.32 8.92 28.54
CA GLY A 164 -8.08 8.23 28.17
C GLY A 164 -7.49 8.72 26.84
N THR A 165 -6.86 7.81 26.09
CA THR A 165 -6.37 8.06 24.73
C THR A 165 -7.51 7.94 23.71
N PRO A 166 -7.41 8.63 22.54
CA PRO A 166 -8.34 8.43 21.44
C PRO A 166 -8.40 6.97 20.97
N VAL A 167 -9.57 6.54 20.50
CA VAL A 167 -9.76 5.25 19.81
C VAL A 167 -9.64 5.39 18.29
N SER A 168 -9.92 6.59 17.78
CA SER A 168 -9.49 7.02 16.44
C SER A 168 -8.95 8.45 16.51
N TYR A 169 -8.00 8.76 15.63
CA TYR A 169 -7.55 10.12 15.36
C TYR A 169 -7.19 10.22 13.87
N GLY A 170 -7.23 11.43 13.30
CA GLY A 170 -6.97 11.53 11.87
C GLY A 170 -7.16 12.89 11.27
N THR A 171 -7.30 12.92 9.95
CA THR A 171 -7.66 14.09 9.15
C THR A 171 -8.68 13.66 8.09
N TRP A 172 -9.91 14.19 8.17
CA TRP A 172 -10.92 13.95 7.14
C TRP A 172 -10.74 14.88 5.93
N PHE A 173 -11.23 14.47 4.76
CA PHE A 173 -11.20 15.28 3.53
C PHE A 173 -12.16 16.48 3.63
N GLY A 174 -11.78 17.61 3.02
CA GLY A 174 -12.47 18.90 3.14
C GLY A 174 -13.72 19.09 2.27
N ASP A 175 -14.70 18.20 2.35
CA ASP A 175 -15.98 18.33 1.64
C ASP A 175 -17.21 17.98 2.50
N SER A 176 -18.41 18.12 1.92
CA SER A 176 -19.71 17.90 2.59
C SER A 176 -20.14 16.44 2.73
N THR A 177 -19.36 15.46 2.24
CA THR A 177 -19.69 14.03 2.37
C THR A 177 -19.69 13.58 3.84
N GLU A 178 -20.44 12.54 4.15
CA GLU A 178 -20.43 11.96 5.50
C GLU A 178 -19.08 11.33 5.82
N LYS A 179 -18.52 11.68 6.97
CA LYS A 179 -17.21 11.23 7.44
C LYS A 179 -17.37 10.18 8.52
N PHE A 180 -16.45 9.24 8.60
CA PHE A 180 -16.50 8.13 9.54
C PHE A 180 -15.18 8.00 10.32
N SER A 181 -15.30 7.57 11.57
CA SER A 181 -14.20 7.01 12.37
C SER A 181 -14.62 5.62 12.81
N ASN A 182 -14.01 4.59 12.21
CA ASN A 182 -14.32 3.17 12.47
C ASN A 182 -13.25 2.61 13.41
N PHE A 183 -13.61 1.94 14.51
CA PHE A 183 -12.63 1.45 15.49
C PHE A 183 -13.10 0.16 16.17
N GLU A 184 -12.22 -0.46 16.97
CA GLU A 184 -12.55 -1.71 17.64
C GLU A 184 -13.68 -1.54 18.67
N PRO A 185 -14.68 -2.46 18.71
CA PRO A 185 -15.82 -2.41 19.63
C PRO A 185 -15.39 -2.25 21.10
N ARG A 186 -15.71 -1.11 21.72
CA ARG A 186 -15.33 -0.78 23.10
C ARG A 186 -16.51 -0.25 23.91
N ALA A 187 -16.64 -0.74 25.15
CA ALA A 187 -17.69 -0.31 26.06
C ALA A 187 -17.52 1.17 26.47
N ALA A 188 -18.57 1.97 26.27
CA ALA A 188 -18.62 3.39 26.62
C ALA A 188 -20.07 3.83 26.89
N ARG A 189 -20.26 4.87 27.70
CA ARG A 189 -21.53 5.60 27.81
C ARG A 189 -21.45 6.97 27.14
N TYR A 190 -20.25 7.55 27.12
CA TYR A 190 -19.96 8.87 26.58
C TYR A 190 -19.00 8.75 25.40
N VAL A 191 -19.30 9.48 24.32
CA VAL A 191 -18.43 9.61 23.15
C VAL A 191 -18.11 11.08 22.94
N ARG A 192 -16.83 11.40 22.77
CA ARG A 192 -16.35 12.76 22.52
C ARG A 192 -15.65 12.83 21.16
N LEU A 193 -16.18 13.67 20.27
CA LEU A 193 -15.44 14.15 19.10
C LEU A 193 -14.73 15.44 19.49
N ARG A 194 -13.42 15.50 19.25
CA ARG A 194 -12.58 16.68 19.42
C ARG A 194 -12.09 17.13 18.05
N ALA A 195 -12.60 18.25 17.55
CA ALA A 195 -12.17 18.89 16.32
C ALA A 195 -10.94 19.77 16.60
N LEU A 196 -9.80 19.43 15.98
CA LEU A 196 -8.52 20.09 16.19
C LEU A 196 -8.27 21.20 15.17
N THR A 197 -8.65 21.00 13.89
CA THR A 197 -8.46 21.97 12.81
C THR A 197 -9.66 21.98 11.85
N GLU A 198 -9.78 23.08 11.10
CA GLU A 198 -10.81 23.32 10.10
C GLU A 198 -10.27 23.00 8.69
N ALA A 199 -11.05 22.34 7.84
CA ALA A 199 -10.61 21.96 6.50
C ALA A 199 -10.36 23.14 5.56
N ALA A 200 -10.90 24.32 5.88
CA ALA A 200 -10.62 25.58 5.19
C ALA A 200 -9.28 26.23 5.61
N GLY A 201 -8.56 25.67 6.60
CA GLY A 201 -7.26 26.19 7.08
C GLY A 201 -7.33 27.47 7.91
N ASN A 202 -8.53 28.00 8.17
CA ASN A 202 -8.73 29.19 9.02
C ASN A 202 -8.66 28.87 10.52
N ASP A 203 -8.77 27.58 10.89
CA ASP A 203 -8.75 27.03 12.25
C ASP A 203 -9.53 27.84 13.29
N GLN A 204 -10.74 28.27 12.92
CA GLN A 204 -11.63 29.05 13.79
C GLN A 204 -12.88 28.27 14.18
N TRP A 205 -13.52 27.59 13.23
CA TRP A 205 -14.87 27.06 13.43
C TRP A 205 -14.94 25.54 13.39
N ALA A 206 -15.97 24.99 14.04
CA ALA A 206 -16.44 23.64 13.82
C ALA A 206 -17.96 23.65 13.67
N SER A 207 -18.48 22.78 12.81
CA SER A 207 -19.91 22.65 12.54
C SER A 207 -20.26 21.26 12.07
N ILE A 208 -21.38 20.74 12.53
CA ILE A 208 -21.85 19.38 12.26
C ILE A 208 -23.36 19.44 12.05
N ALA A 209 -23.85 18.82 10.98
CA ALA A 209 -25.27 18.62 10.77
C ALA A 209 -25.78 17.50 11.69
N GLU A 210 -25.19 16.30 11.57
CA GLU A 210 -25.62 15.10 12.29
C GLU A 210 -24.42 14.34 12.87
N LEU A 211 -24.57 13.81 14.09
CA LEU A 211 -23.70 12.79 14.67
C LEU A 211 -24.48 11.49 14.89
N ASN A 212 -23.91 10.39 14.43
CA ASN A 212 -24.43 9.05 14.64
C ASN A 212 -23.34 8.14 15.23
N LEU A 213 -23.72 7.21 16.09
CA LEU A 213 -22.82 6.21 16.68
C LEU A 213 -23.29 4.81 16.31
N TYR A 214 -22.36 3.87 16.20
CA TYR A 214 -22.62 2.50 15.80
C TYR A 214 -22.31 1.53 16.94
N ALA A 215 -23.23 0.58 17.16
CA ALA A 215 -23.09 -0.52 18.11
C ALA A 215 -22.71 -1.82 17.40
N ALA A 216 -21.81 -2.58 18.01
CA ALA A 216 -21.47 -3.94 17.60
C ALA A 216 -21.50 -4.89 18.81
N GLU A 217 -21.48 -6.19 18.55
CA GLU A 217 -21.29 -7.18 19.61
C GLU A 217 -19.92 -7.00 20.31
N PRO A 218 -19.80 -7.33 21.61
CA PRO A 218 -18.55 -7.21 22.35
C PRO A 218 -17.44 -8.05 21.71
N LYS A 219 -16.31 -7.40 21.39
CA LYS A 219 -15.15 -8.09 20.80
C LYS A 219 -13.95 -8.09 21.74
N ALA A 220 -13.58 -9.28 22.21
CA ALA A 220 -12.47 -9.46 23.13
C ALA A 220 -11.11 -9.23 22.44
N GLN A 221 -10.54 -8.04 22.63
CA GLN A 221 -9.10 -7.83 22.44
C GLN A 221 -8.35 -8.61 23.53
N ASN A 222 -7.28 -9.34 23.17
CA ASN A 222 -6.44 -10.07 24.12
C ASN A 222 -4.98 -9.99 23.69
N THR A 223 -4.06 -9.81 24.64
CA THR A 223 -2.64 -9.58 24.36
C THR A 223 -1.91 -10.81 23.80
N VAL A 224 -2.38 -12.02 24.13
CA VAL A 224 -1.83 -13.31 23.65
C VAL A 224 -1.91 -13.44 22.13
N GLY A 225 -2.95 -12.87 21.50
CA GLY A 225 -3.12 -12.74 20.06
C GLY A 225 -2.76 -11.37 19.49
N GLY A 226 -2.07 -10.51 20.26
CA GLY A 226 -1.86 -9.08 19.96
C GLY A 226 -3.16 -8.26 20.00
N THR A 227 -3.08 -6.94 19.92
CA THR A 227 -4.27 -6.06 19.98
C THR A 227 -4.32 -5.06 18.84
N TRP A 228 -5.54 -4.63 18.49
CA TRP A 228 -5.81 -3.64 17.47
C TRP A 228 -6.14 -2.27 18.07
N GLY A 229 -5.60 -1.22 17.47
CA GLY A 229 -5.88 0.17 17.80
C GLY A 229 -4.61 1.02 18.00
N ALA A 230 -4.70 2.34 17.92
CA ALA A 230 -5.87 3.12 17.52
C ALA A 230 -6.16 2.99 16.00
N THR A 231 -7.32 3.48 15.57
CA THR A 231 -7.55 3.79 14.16
C THR A 231 -6.88 5.13 13.80
N ILE A 232 -6.39 5.21 12.58
CA ILE A 232 -5.82 6.38 11.94
C ILE A 232 -6.75 6.74 10.77
N ASP A 233 -7.54 7.79 10.88
CA ASP A 233 -8.44 8.25 9.82
C ASP A 233 -7.67 9.15 8.82
N PHE A 234 -7.72 8.82 7.54
CA PHE A 234 -7.02 9.49 6.44
C PHE A 234 -7.99 10.30 5.58
N PRO A 235 -7.50 11.32 4.85
CA PRO A 235 -8.32 12.07 3.90
C PRO A 235 -8.40 11.39 2.52
N ILE A 236 -7.77 10.23 2.36
CA ILE A 236 -7.74 9.40 1.14
C ILE A 236 -7.86 7.93 1.51
N VAL A 237 -8.26 7.05 0.58
CA VAL A 237 -8.09 5.59 0.76
C VAL A 237 -6.62 5.24 0.57
N PRO A 238 -5.90 4.70 1.57
CA PRO A 238 -4.48 4.40 1.46
C PRO A 238 -4.25 3.06 0.73
N VAL A 239 -4.25 3.09 -0.62
CA VAL A 239 -4.14 1.90 -1.49
C VAL A 239 -2.69 1.47 -1.75
N ALA A 240 -1.77 2.44 -1.74
CA ALA A 240 -0.34 2.22 -1.91
C ALA A 240 0.43 2.99 -0.84
N ALA A 241 1.52 2.43 -0.34
CA ALA A 241 2.30 3.06 0.73
C ALA A 241 3.75 2.56 0.83
N PHE A 242 4.59 3.32 1.53
CA PHE A 242 5.87 2.88 2.08
C PHE A 242 6.15 3.55 3.43
N VAL A 243 7.07 2.99 4.21
CA VAL A 243 7.60 3.64 5.43
C VAL A 243 8.86 4.43 5.07
N ASP A 244 8.83 5.74 5.28
CA ASP A 244 9.95 6.68 5.10
C ASP A 244 11.09 6.36 6.09
N PRO A 245 12.27 5.85 5.65
CA PRO A 245 13.26 5.30 6.59
C PRO A 245 13.97 6.32 7.51
N PRO A 246 14.29 7.56 7.07
CA PRO A 246 14.77 8.63 7.96
C PRO A 246 13.83 9.03 9.09
N THR A 247 12.52 9.12 8.86
CA THR A 247 11.56 9.61 9.88
C THR A 247 10.76 8.49 10.57
N GLY A 248 10.64 7.34 9.91
CA GLY A 248 9.73 6.25 10.29
C GLY A 248 8.27 6.49 9.92
N ASN A 249 7.94 7.58 9.22
CA ASN A 249 6.56 7.96 8.88
C ASN A 249 5.96 7.08 7.77
N LEU A 250 4.63 7.00 7.73
CA LEU A 250 3.91 6.30 6.67
C LEU A 250 3.53 7.29 5.57
N VAL A 251 4.11 7.12 4.37
CA VAL A 251 3.70 7.84 3.16
C VAL A 251 2.76 6.94 2.36
N THR A 252 1.61 7.45 1.96
CA THR A 252 0.57 6.67 1.26
C THR A 252 -0.16 7.50 0.20
N TRP A 253 -0.77 6.85 -0.77
CA TRP A 253 -1.51 7.50 -1.85
C TRP A 253 -2.71 6.68 -2.35
N SER A 254 -3.61 7.39 -3.04
CA SER A 254 -4.78 6.84 -3.71
C SER A 254 -4.57 6.84 -5.23
N ALA A 255 -5.02 7.92 -5.89
CA ALA A 255 -4.99 8.19 -7.32
C ALA A 255 -5.12 9.71 -7.53
N TRP A 256 -5.60 10.17 -8.70
CA TRP A 256 -6.01 11.56 -8.91
C TRP A 256 -7.16 12.05 -7.99
N ARG A 257 -7.97 11.14 -7.43
CA ARG A 257 -8.99 11.46 -6.41
C ARG A 257 -8.74 10.69 -5.11
N TYR A 258 -9.41 11.11 -4.05
CA TYR A 258 -9.20 10.58 -2.71
C TYR A 258 -9.85 9.19 -2.50
N ASP A 259 -10.84 8.88 -3.35
CA ASP A 259 -11.77 7.75 -3.26
C ASP A 259 -11.96 6.99 -4.59
N GLN A 260 -11.44 7.47 -5.72
CA GLN A 260 -11.53 6.81 -7.04
C GLN A 260 -10.29 7.05 -7.90
N PHE A 261 -10.06 6.14 -8.84
CA PHE A 261 -9.00 6.19 -9.84
C PHE A 261 -9.50 6.37 -11.28
N SER A 262 -10.74 5.99 -11.57
CA SER A 262 -11.26 5.90 -12.95
C SER A 262 -11.42 7.28 -13.59
N GLY A 263 -11.06 7.39 -14.87
CA GLY A 263 -11.14 8.61 -15.66
C GLY A 263 -10.10 8.64 -16.78
N LEU A 264 -9.89 9.83 -17.36
CA LEU A 264 -8.72 10.12 -18.20
C LEU A 264 -7.50 10.40 -17.32
N ASP A 265 -6.32 10.08 -17.83
CA ASP A 265 -5.02 10.39 -17.22
C ASP A 265 -4.97 11.86 -16.76
N ARG A 266 -4.65 12.07 -15.48
CA ARG A 266 -4.62 13.40 -14.87
C ARG A 266 -3.21 13.95 -14.67
N GLY A 267 -2.18 13.10 -14.71
CA GLY A 267 -0.82 13.51 -14.41
C GLY A 267 -0.60 13.98 -12.97
N PHE A 268 -1.45 13.59 -12.01
CA PHE A 268 -1.23 13.91 -10.60
C PHE A 268 -1.81 12.87 -9.64
N THR A 269 -1.22 12.79 -8.45
CA THR A 269 -1.62 11.88 -7.37
C THR A 269 -2.00 12.66 -6.10
N LEU A 270 -3.06 12.23 -5.40
CA LEU A 270 -3.29 12.63 -4.01
C LEU A 270 -2.55 11.70 -3.06
N THR A 271 -1.69 12.30 -2.23
CA THR A 271 -0.86 11.61 -1.25
C THR A 271 -1.22 12.08 0.16
N ALA A 272 -1.00 11.22 1.16
CA ALA A 272 -1.07 11.56 2.56
C ALA A 272 0.18 11.05 3.29
N THR A 273 0.56 11.71 4.38
CA THR A 273 1.64 11.26 5.26
C THR A 273 1.14 11.29 6.70
N TRP A 274 1.22 10.14 7.39
CA TRP A 274 1.05 10.07 8.85
C TRP A 274 2.41 10.27 9.51
N ASP A 275 2.58 11.43 10.14
CA ASP A 275 3.66 11.67 11.09
C ASP A 275 3.39 10.92 12.38
N ARG A 276 4.23 9.93 12.66
CA ARG A 276 4.10 9.03 13.80
C ARG A 276 4.60 9.64 15.11
N SER A 277 5.34 10.74 15.05
CA SER A 277 5.85 11.46 16.21
C SER A 277 4.82 12.44 16.78
N SER A 278 3.99 13.03 15.91
CA SER A 278 2.98 14.05 16.26
C SER A 278 1.53 13.59 16.08
N ASN A 279 1.30 12.42 15.47
CA ASN A 279 0.00 11.91 15.04
C ASN A 279 -0.78 12.85 14.11
N VAL A 280 -0.05 13.67 13.34
CA VAL A 280 -0.61 14.52 12.28
C VAL A 280 -0.68 13.73 10.97
N ILE A 281 -1.81 13.83 10.27
CA ILE A 281 -1.97 13.31 8.91
C ILE A 281 -2.01 14.54 7.98
N THR A 282 -1.11 14.62 7.00
CA THR A 282 -1.03 15.74 6.05
C THR A 282 -1.24 15.26 4.63
N GLN A 283 -2.19 15.86 3.91
CA GLN A 283 -2.42 15.62 2.47
C GLN A 283 -1.49 16.49 1.61
N ARG A 284 -1.05 15.98 0.47
CA ARG A 284 -0.37 16.74 -0.60
C ARG A 284 -0.82 16.28 -1.98
N THR A 285 -1.07 17.22 -2.89
CA THR A 285 -1.31 16.95 -4.32
C THR A 285 0.02 16.95 -5.07
N VAL A 286 0.43 15.82 -5.63
CA VAL A 286 1.70 15.66 -6.35
C VAL A 286 1.44 15.79 -7.84
N GLN A 287 1.72 16.97 -8.40
CA GLN A 287 1.53 17.30 -9.83
C GLN A 287 2.84 17.41 -10.60
N ASN A 288 3.96 17.64 -9.92
CA ASN A 288 5.23 18.00 -10.54
C ASN A 288 5.94 16.82 -11.24
N THR A 289 5.52 15.57 -10.96
CA THR A 289 5.99 14.36 -11.65
C THR A 289 5.17 14.00 -12.88
N LYS A 290 4.03 14.68 -13.13
CA LYS A 290 3.10 14.39 -14.23
C LYS A 290 2.65 12.92 -14.25
N HIS A 291 2.25 12.41 -13.08
CA HIS A 291 1.99 10.99 -12.82
C HIS A 291 0.87 10.82 -11.78
N ASP A 292 -0.23 10.20 -12.18
CA ASP A 292 -1.16 9.49 -11.29
C ASP A 292 -0.65 8.08 -11.01
N MET A 293 -0.16 7.88 -9.78
CA MET A 293 0.60 6.71 -9.33
C MET A 293 -0.29 5.57 -8.81
N PHE A 294 -1.58 5.54 -9.17
CA PHE A 294 -2.45 4.39 -8.89
C PHE A 294 -2.10 3.19 -9.79
N CYS A 295 -2.21 1.94 -9.32
CA CYS A 295 -1.75 0.70 -9.97
C CYS A 295 -0.22 0.51 -10.24
N PRO A 296 0.71 1.01 -9.40
CA PRO A 296 2.12 1.06 -9.77
C PRO A 296 2.91 -0.20 -9.39
N GLY A 297 4.10 -0.36 -9.99
CA GLY A 297 5.19 -1.13 -9.39
C GLY A 297 6.03 -0.22 -8.49
N ILE A 298 6.39 -0.67 -7.28
CA ILE A 298 7.12 0.11 -6.26
C ILE A 298 8.40 -0.62 -5.86
N SER A 299 9.54 0.09 -5.74
CA SER A 299 10.80 -0.45 -5.17
C SER A 299 11.72 0.64 -4.60
N MET A 300 12.40 0.37 -3.49
CA MET A 300 13.46 1.23 -2.92
C MET A 300 14.81 0.93 -3.59
N ASP A 301 15.46 1.91 -4.21
CA ASP A 301 16.76 1.73 -4.87
C ASP A 301 17.97 1.67 -3.90
N ALA A 302 19.21 1.59 -4.42
CA ALA A 302 20.42 1.63 -3.59
C ALA A 302 20.80 3.02 -3.04
N ASN A 303 20.27 4.10 -3.61
CA ASN A 303 20.33 5.43 -3.00
C ASN A 303 19.37 5.51 -1.79
N GLY A 304 18.34 4.66 -1.79
CA GLY A 304 17.23 4.60 -0.85
C GLY A 304 16.02 5.41 -1.32
N GLN A 305 16.01 5.93 -2.54
CA GLN A 305 14.85 6.62 -3.11
C GLN A 305 13.76 5.60 -3.46
N MET A 306 12.49 5.94 -3.22
CA MET A 306 11.37 5.06 -3.61
C MET A 306 10.99 5.34 -5.06
N VAL A 307 11.20 4.36 -5.93
CA VAL A 307 10.85 4.44 -7.35
C VAL A 307 9.47 3.83 -7.54
N VAL A 308 8.56 4.62 -8.11
CA VAL A 308 7.15 4.28 -8.35
C VAL A 308 6.90 4.36 -9.85
N THR A 309 6.40 3.27 -10.44
CA THR A 309 6.43 3.04 -11.90
C THR A 309 5.05 2.74 -12.45
N GLY A 310 4.72 3.36 -13.59
CA GLY A 310 3.48 3.13 -14.32
C GLY A 310 2.23 3.25 -13.45
N GLY A 311 1.16 2.57 -13.88
CA GLY A 311 -0.15 2.70 -13.26
C GLY A 311 -1.16 3.40 -14.17
N ASN A 312 -1.89 4.40 -13.69
CA ASN A 312 -2.77 5.23 -14.51
C ASN A 312 -1.97 5.90 -15.64
N ASP A 313 -1.00 6.78 -15.32
CA ASP A 313 -0.04 7.28 -16.31
C ASP A 313 1.02 6.20 -16.64
N ALA A 314 0.62 5.15 -17.35
CA ALA A 314 1.29 3.85 -17.46
C ALA A 314 2.79 3.85 -17.85
N ALA A 315 3.30 4.90 -18.51
CA ALA A 315 4.71 5.00 -18.89
C ALA A 315 5.62 5.65 -17.83
N ARG A 316 5.05 6.38 -16.86
CA ARG A 316 5.81 7.30 -16.00
C ARG A 316 6.67 6.59 -14.95
N THR A 317 7.70 7.31 -14.50
CA THR A 317 8.39 7.02 -13.25
C THR A 317 8.33 8.23 -12.34
N SER A 318 7.87 8.05 -11.09
CA SER A 318 8.04 9.01 -9.99
C SER A 318 9.10 8.49 -9.03
N ILE A 319 9.87 9.40 -8.43
CA ILE A 319 10.90 9.08 -7.46
C ILE A 319 10.62 9.90 -6.19
N TYR A 320 10.38 9.25 -5.05
CA TYR A 320 10.34 9.94 -3.76
C TYR A 320 11.75 10.04 -3.20
N ASP A 321 12.21 11.27 -3.04
CA ASP A 321 13.52 11.61 -2.51
C ASP A 321 13.46 11.78 -0.99
N LEU A 322 13.98 10.80 -0.25
CA LEU A 322 13.92 10.80 1.22
C LEU A 322 14.56 12.04 1.88
N PRO A 323 15.73 12.54 1.45
CA PRO A 323 16.36 13.73 2.07
C PRO A 323 15.51 15.01 1.98
N SER A 324 14.78 15.21 0.89
CA SER A 324 13.88 16.36 0.71
C SER A 324 12.42 16.08 1.10
N GLN A 325 12.07 14.81 1.35
CA GLN A 325 10.70 14.32 1.52
C GLN A 325 9.74 14.77 0.39
N GLY A 326 10.29 14.90 -0.82
CA GLY A 326 9.64 15.40 -2.02
C GLY A 326 9.58 14.37 -3.14
N TRP A 327 8.82 14.68 -4.18
CA TRP A 327 8.69 13.84 -5.38
C TRP A 327 9.44 14.47 -6.56
N ILE A 328 10.12 13.65 -7.34
CA ILE A 328 10.92 14.02 -8.51
C ILE A 328 10.47 13.16 -9.71
N SER A 329 10.43 13.73 -10.92
CA SER A 329 10.14 12.96 -12.13
C SER A 329 11.35 12.11 -12.50
N GLY A 330 11.14 10.80 -12.68
CA GLY A 330 12.11 9.92 -13.31
C GLY A 330 11.96 9.88 -14.83
N PRO A 331 12.77 9.06 -15.53
CA PRO A 331 12.59 8.76 -16.95
C PRO A 331 11.34 7.88 -17.16
N ASP A 332 10.72 7.96 -18.34
CA ASP A 332 9.66 7.03 -18.71
C ASP A 332 10.22 5.61 -18.95
N MET A 333 9.43 4.58 -18.61
CA MET A 333 9.71 3.18 -18.93
C MET A 333 9.75 2.95 -20.44
N GLN A 334 10.45 1.90 -20.87
CA GLN A 334 10.47 1.49 -22.28
C GLN A 334 9.16 0.80 -22.69
N ILE A 335 8.47 0.14 -21.76
CA ILE A 335 7.12 -0.40 -21.97
C ILE A 335 6.17 0.22 -20.93
N PRO A 336 5.02 0.81 -21.35
CA PRO A 336 3.98 1.27 -20.42
C PRO A 336 3.30 0.09 -19.70
N ARG A 337 3.13 0.19 -18.38
CA ARG A 337 2.65 -0.89 -17.49
C ARG A 337 1.71 -0.39 -16.40
N GLY A 338 0.89 -1.29 -15.88
CA GLY A 338 0.20 -1.15 -14.59
C GLY A 338 -0.01 -2.54 -13.99
N TYR A 339 0.05 -2.66 -12.66
CA TYR A 339 0.10 -3.95 -11.92
C TYR A 339 1.33 -4.85 -12.19
N GLN A 340 2.34 -4.35 -12.90
CA GLN A 340 3.67 -4.95 -12.88
C GLN A 340 4.20 -4.99 -11.45
N SER A 341 5.08 -5.95 -11.17
CA SER A 341 5.89 -5.94 -9.95
C SER A 341 7.32 -5.59 -10.31
N SER A 342 7.87 -4.62 -9.58
CA SER A 342 9.28 -4.25 -9.66
C SER A 342 10.04 -4.79 -8.44
N VAL A 343 11.35 -4.97 -8.55
CA VAL A 343 12.20 -5.37 -7.43
C VAL A 343 13.63 -4.86 -7.55
N THR A 344 14.21 -4.45 -6.42
CA THR A 344 15.62 -4.02 -6.31
C THR A 344 16.57 -5.21 -6.30
N LEU A 345 17.63 -5.10 -7.09
CA LEU A 345 18.63 -6.13 -7.32
C LEU A 345 19.86 -5.99 -6.40
N SER A 346 20.69 -7.03 -6.39
CA SER A 346 22.01 -7.07 -5.76
C SER A 346 23.01 -6.03 -6.28
N ASN A 347 22.79 -5.43 -7.45
CA ASN A 347 23.60 -4.33 -7.98
C ASN A 347 22.95 -2.94 -7.76
N GLY A 348 21.85 -2.86 -7.01
CA GLY A 348 21.15 -1.61 -6.68
C GLY A 348 20.20 -1.06 -7.75
N ARG A 349 20.18 -1.67 -8.94
CA ARG A 349 19.20 -1.38 -10.00
C ARG A 349 17.84 -1.97 -9.65
N ILE A 350 16.79 -1.54 -10.36
CA ILE A 350 15.43 -2.07 -10.21
C ILE A 350 14.99 -2.76 -11.50
N PHE A 351 14.55 -4.02 -11.39
CA PHE A 351 13.97 -4.80 -12.49
C PHE A 351 12.44 -4.75 -12.42
N THR A 352 11.74 -4.79 -13.56
CA THR A 352 10.28 -4.94 -13.63
C THR A 352 9.86 -5.79 -14.83
N ILE A 353 8.72 -6.49 -14.74
CA ILE A 353 8.18 -7.39 -15.78
C ILE A 353 6.65 -7.51 -15.67
N GLY A 354 5.97 -7.80 -16.79
CA GLY A 354 4.51 -7.89 -16.86
C GLY A 354 3.81 -6.53 -16.71
N GLY A 355 2.57 -6.55 -16.24
CA GLY A 355 1.73 -5.38 -15.97
C GLY A 355 0.83 -4.94 -17.12
N SER A 356 -0.09 -5.80 -17.55
CA SER A 356 -1.05 -5.55 -18.63
C SER A 356 -2.39 -4.95 -18.18
N TRP A 357 -2.48 -4.42 -16.95
CA TRP A 357 -3.68 -3.69 -16.49
C TRP A 357 -3.88 -2.36 -17.22
N SER A 358 -2.81 -1.62 -17.48
CA SER A 358 -2.77 -0.40 -18.30
C SER A 358 -1.62 -0.45 -19.31
N GLY A 359 -1.54 0.52 -20.22
CA GLY A 359 -0.46 0.56 -21.21
C GLY A 359 -0.52 -0.54 -22.28
N GLY A 360 -1.72 -1.03 -22.61
CA GLY A 360 -1.94 -2.09 -23.60
C GLY A 360 -1.81 -3.52 -23.04
N ARG A 361 -2.40 -4.48 -23.75
CA ARG A 361 -2.40 -5.92 -23.44
C ARG A 361 -1.52 -6.66 -24.45
N ILE A 362 -0.21 -6.61 -24.23
CA ILE A 362 0.84 -7.17 -25.10
C ILE A 362 1.86 -7.92 -24.25
N ASP A 363 2.70 -8.79 -24.82
CA ASP A 363 3.80 -9.40 -24.07
C ASP A 363 4.75 -8.30 -23.57
N LYS A 364 4.85 -8.13 -22.24
CA LYS A 364 5.69 -7.12 -21.56
C LYS A 364 6.92 -7.76 -20.90
N PRO A 365 7.96 -8.13 -21.68
CA PRO A 365 9.20 -8.69 -21.13
C PRO A 365 9.88 -7.72 -20.15
N GLY A 366 10.93 -8.22 -19.49
CA GLY A 366 11.63 -7.46 -18.47
C GLY A 366 12.22 -6.14 -18.95
N GLU A 367 12.35 -5.18 -18.05
CA GLU A 367 13.23 -4.01 -18.23
C GLU A 367 13.88 -3.62 -16.89
N ILE A 368 14.97 -2.87 -16.98
CA ILE A 368 15.81 -2.53 -15.83
C ILE A 368 16.12 -1.02 -15.77
N TYR A 369 15.89 -0.43 -14.61
CA TYR A 369 16.24 0.94 -14.27
C TYR A 369 17.62 0.98 -13.60
N ASP A 370 18.52 1.79 -14.14
CA ASP A 370 19.78 2.13 -13.49
C ASP A 370 19.67 3.53 -12.84
N PRO A 371 19.66 3.63 -11.49
CA PRO A 371 19.61 4.91 -10.79
C PRO A 371 20.83 5.81 -11.03
N ALA A 372 22.01 5.24 -11.33
CA ALA A 372 23.23 6.01 -11.52
C ALA A 372 23.26 6.75 -12.87
N THR A 373 22.54 6.23 -13.88
CA THR A 373 22.38 6.89 -15.18
C THR A 373 20.96 7.41 -15.43
N GLN A 374 20.05 7.25 -14.46
CA GLN A 374 18.62 7.52 -14.55
C GLN A 374 18.00 7.06 -15.89
N ARG A 375 18.14 5.78 -16.21
CA ARG A 375 17.72 5.21 -17.50
C ARG A 375 17.05 3.83 -17.35
N TRP A 376 15.93 3.65 -18.04
CA TRP A 376 15.34 2.33 -18.32
C TRP A 376 15.99 1.68 -19.56
N THR A 377 16.22 0.37 -19.48
CA THR A 377 16.77 -0.46 -20.56
C THR A 377 15.95 -1.72 -20.70
N LEU A 378 15.45 -2.01 -21.92
CA LEU A 378 14.66 -3.19 -22.22
C LEU A 378 15.51 -4.47 -22.18
N LEU A 379 14.95 -5.55 -21.61
CA LEU A 379 15.54 -6.88 -21.54
C LEU A 379 14.60 -7.87 -22.28
N PRO A 380 14.59 -7.90 -23.63
CA PRO A 380 13.59 -8.62 -24.41
C PRO A 380 13.63 -10.15 -24.21
N ASP A 381 14.78 -10.71 -23.79
CA ASP A 381 14.94 -12.14 -23.53
C ASP A 381 14.62 -12.53 -22.08
N ALA A 382 14.41 -11.56 -21.18
CA ALA A 382 13.72 -11.76 -19.90
C ALA A 382 12.21 -11.89 -20.14
N LYS A 383 11.81 -12.98 -20.81
CA LYS A 383 10.44 -13.20 -21.32
C LYS A 383 9.42 -13.33 -20.19
N VAL A 384 8.25 -12.73 -20.42
CA VAL A 384 7.08 -12.73 -19.53
C VAL A 384 6.26 -14.01 -19.64
N THR A 385 6.17 -14.58 -20.85
CA THR A 385 5.31 -15.72 -21.20
C THR A 385 5.44 -16.93 -20.25
N PRO A 386 6.63 -17.31 -19.74
CA PRO A 386 6.77 -18.42 -18.79
C PRO A 386 6.11 -18.18 -17.42
N MET A 387 6.02 -16.92 -16.96
CA MET A 387 5.48 -16.60 -15.62
C MET A 387 3.97 -16.36 -15.60
N LEU A 388 3.27 -16.50 -16.73
CA LEU A 388 1.82 -16.23 -16.83
C LEU A 388 0.98 -17.24 -16.03
N THR A 389 -0.08 -16.76 -15.38
CA THR A 389 -1.14 -17.62 -14.83
C THR A 389 -2.17 -18.05 -15.89
N GLN A 390 -2.96 -19.07 -15.58
CA GLN A 390 -4.15 -19.50 -16.32
C GLN A 390 -5.40 -18.70 -15.91
N ASP A 391 -5.26 -17.37 -15.80
CA ASP A 391 -6.38 -16.50 -15.43
C ASP A 391 -7.47 -16.50 -16.51
N HIS A 392 -8.74 -16.63 -16.10
CA HIS A 392 -9.87 -16.63 -17.04
C HIS A 392 -10.10 -15.28 -17.75
N GLN A 393 -9.49 -14.19 -17.27
CA GLN A 393 -9.47 -12.88 -17.93
C GLN A 393 -8.23 -12.70 -18.84
N GLY A 394 -7.41 -13.73 -19.02
CA GLY A 394 -6.25 -13.75 -19.91
C GLY A 394 -5.16 -12.75 -19.52
N LEU A 395 -4.44 -12.24 -20.53
CA LEU A 395 -3.23 -11.42 -20.34
C LEU A 395 -3.44 -10.16 -19.51
N PHE A 396 -4.65 -9.57 -19.50
CA PHE A 396 -5.03 -8.44 -18.62
C PHE A 396 -4.82 -8.72 -17.12
N ARG A 397 -4.81 -10.01 -16.73
CA ARG A 397 -4.55 -10.46 -15.36
C ARG A 397 -3.29 -11.31 -15.21
N SER A 398 -2.95 -12.13 -16.20
CA SER A 398 -1.99 -13.22 -15.98
C SER A 398 -0.53 -12.82 -15.86
N ASP A 399 -0.16 -11.58 -16.21
CA ASP A 399 1.19 -11.03 -16.00
C ASP A 399 1.32 -10.09 -14.77
N ASN A 400 0.25 -9.94 -13.98
CA ASN A 400 0.20 -9.02 -12.84
C ASN A 400 0.82 -9.60 -11.56
N HIS A 401 1.25 -8.71 -10.66
CA HIS A 401 1.57 -9.01 -9.25
C HIS A 401 2.56 -10.16 -9.00
N ALA A 402 3.55 -10.29 -9.89
CA ALA A 402 4.59 -11.32 -9.80
C ALA A 402 5.35 -11.28 -8.46
N TRP A 403 5.53 -12.44 -7.84
CA TRP A 403 6.20 -12.60 -6.55
C TRP A 403 7.73 -12.55 -6.74
N LEU A 404 8.26 -11.35 -6.98
CA LEU A 404 9.67 -11.12 -7.35
C LEU A 404 10.58 -10.89 -6.14
N PHE A 405 11.72 -11.57 -6.13
CA PHE A 405 12.80 -11.38 -5.15
C PHE A 405 14.13 -11.18 -5.87
N GLY A 406 14.65 -9.95 -5.86
CA GLY A 406 16.02 -9.67 -6.30
C GLY A 406 17.02 -10.45 -5.44
N TRP A 407 17.95 -11.14 -6.09
CA TRP A 407 18.82 -12.16 -5.49
C TRP A 407 20.27 -11.99 -5.99
N LYS A 408 21.09 -13.03 -5.86
CA LYS A 408 22.52 -13.08 -6.21
C LYS A 408 22.77 -12.69 -7.66
N ASP A 409 23.97 -12.17 -7.94
CA ASP A 409 24.52 -12.01 -9.30
C ASP A 409 23.62 -11.22 -10.29
N GLY A 410 22.86 -10.24 -9.78
CA GLY A 410 21.90 -9.43 -10.56
C GLY A 410 20.61 -10.17 -10.95
N THR A 411 20.38 -11.38 -10.46
CA THR A 411 19.19 -12.19 -10.83
C THR A 411 17.95 -11.86 -9.99
N VAL A 412 16.79 -12.27 -10.49
CA VAL A 412 15.50 -12.24 -9.80
C VAL A 412 14.94 -13.65 -9.72
N PHE A 413 14.41 -14.02 -8.56
CA PHE A 413 13.56 -15.19 -8.39
C PHE A 413 12.09 -14.79 -8.47
N GLN A 414 11.32 -15.44 -9.34
CA GLN A 414 9.87 -15.31 -9.43
C GLN A 414 9.22 -16.56 -8.80
N ALA A 415 8.53 -16.36 -7.67
CA ALA A 415 7.96 -17.45 -6.85
C ALA A 415 6.50 -17.81 -7.20
N GLY A 416 5.86 -17.00 -8.04
CA GLY A 416 4.44 -17.01 -8.35
C GLY A 416 3.98 -15.66 -8.92
N PRO A 417 2.67 -15.37 -9.01
CA PRO A 417 1.55 -16.20 -8.50
C PRO A 417 1.32 -17.50 -9.29
N SER A 418 1.83 -17.60 -10.51
CA SER A 418 1.76 -18.80 -11.37
C SER A 418 2.38 -20.05 -10.75
N THR A 419 1.91 -21.21 -11.18
CA THR A 419 2.29 -22.55 -10.71
C THR A 419 3.78 -22.83 -10.96
N ALA A 420 4.32 -22.30 -12.07
CA ALA A 420 5.73 -22.38 -12.43
C ALA A 420 6.52 -21.20 -11.83
N MET A 421 7.71 -21.49 -11.31
CA MET A 421 8.65 -20.53 -10.74
C MET A 421 9.85 -20.36 -11.68
N HIS A 422 10.47 -19.18 -11.67
CA HIS A 422 11.54 -18.85 -12.61
C HIS A 422 12.73 -18.10 -11.98
N TRP A 423 13.91 -18.33 -12.55
CA TRP A 423 15.06 -17.45 -12.46
C TRP A 423 15.08 -16.52 -13.66
N ILE A 424 15.10 -15.21 -13.42
CA ILE A 424 15.24 -14.19 -14.44
C ILE A 424 16.62 -13.55 -14.29
N TYR A 425 17.37 -13.47 -15.39
CA TYR A 425 18.68 -12.85 -15.48
C TYR A 425 18.56 -11.47 -16.13
N THR A 426 19.39 -10.53 -15.69
CA THR A 426 19.32 -9.10 -16.09
C THR A 426 20.58 -8.59 -16.82
N ASN A 427 21.48 -9.51 -17.19
CA ASN A 427 22.67 -9.22 -18.01
C ASN A 427 22.34 -9.33 -19.51
N GLY A 428 23.02 -8.53 -20.34
CA GLY A 428 22.80 -8.50 -21.78
C GLY A 428 21.36 -8.09 -22.12
N THR A 429 20.65 -8.91 -22.88
CA THR A 429 19.21 -8.77 -23.21
C THR A 429 18.29 -9.48 -22.20
N GLY A 430 18.83 -10.05 -21.13
CA GLY A 430 18.11 -10.85 -20.14
C GLY A 430 17.99 -12.33 -20.51
N ASN A 431 17.37 -13.12 -19.62
CA ASN A 431 17.00 -14.53 -19.87
C ASN A 431 15.97 -14.98 -18.82
N THR A 432 15.07 -15.90 -19.15
CA THR A 432 14.12 -16.54 -18.21
C THR A 432 14.31 -18.06 -18.22
N VAL A 433 14.65 -18.65 -17.08
CA VAL A 433 14.92 -20.09 -16.90
C VAL A 433 14.00 -20.66 -15.81
N SER A 434 13.46 -21.86 -15.99
CA SER A 434 12.60 -22.48 -14.97
C SER A 434 13.37 -22.82 -13.69
N ALA A 435 12.69 -22.66 -12.54
CA ALA A 435 13.13 -23.07 -11.21
C ALA A 435 12.26 -24.20 -10.63
N GLY A 436 11.48 -24.89 -11.46
CA GLY A 436 10.48 -25.89 -11.05
C GLY A 436 9.09 -25.31 -10.80
N SER A 437 8.18 -26.11 -10.25
CA SER A 437 6.83 -25.68 -9.85
C SER A 437 6.72 -25.48 -8.33
N ARG A 438 5.71 -24.72 -7.88
CA ARG A 438 5.37 -24.55 -6.46
C ARG A 438 4.66 -25.80 -5.92
N ASN A 439 5.36 -26.93 -5.92
CA ASN A 439 4.84 -28.28 -5.60
C ASN A 439 3.54 -28.64 -6.35
N ASN A 440 3.43 -28.22 -7.62
CA ASN A 440 2.21 -28.32 -8.44
C ASN A 440 0.93 -27.72 -7.80
N SER A 441 1.06 -26.85 -6.78
CA SER A 441 -0.05 -26.02 -6.33
C SER A 441 -0.51 -25.13 -7.49
N PRO A 442 -1.82 -24.97 -7.70
CA PRO A 442 -2.34 -24.11 -8.74
C PRO A 442 -1.94 -22.64 -8.50
N ASP A 443 -2.30 -21.81 -9.47
CA ASP A 443 -2.02 -20.37 -9.45
C ASP A 443 -2.68 -19.68 -8.24
N GLN A 444 -1.96 -18.72 -7.67
CA GLN A 444 -2.31 -18.04 -6.42
C GLN A 444 -2.27 -16.52 -6.61
N MET A 445 -3.04 -16.02 -7.59
CA MET A 445 -3.18 -14.58 -7.86
C MET A 445 -3.64 -13.85 -6.61
N CYS A 446 -3.01 -12.70 -6.32
CA CYS A 446 -3.20 -11.91 -5.10
C CYS A 446 -3.11 -12.73 -3.78
N GLY A 447 -2.34 -13.82 -3.80
CA GLY A 447 -1.68 -14.36 -2.60
C GLY A 447 -0.41 -13.58 -2.27
N ASN A 448 0.26 -13.92 -1.17
CA ASN A 448 1.45 -13.22 -0.70
C ASN A 448 2.69 -14.13 -0.76
N ALA A 449 3.87 -13.53 -0.90
CA ALA A 449 5.16 -14.18 -0.70
C ALA A 449 6.10 -13.29 0.13
N VAL A 450 6.77 -13.85 1.15
CA VAL A 450 7.58 -13.09 2.13
C VAL A 450 8.91 -13.80 2.43
N MET A 451 10.04 -13.09 2.26
CA MET A 451 11.38 -13.60 2.56
C MET A 451 11.77 -13.36 4.03
N PHE A 452 11.38 -14.29 4.91
CA PHE A 452 11.56 -14.15 6.37
C PHE A 452 12.94 -14.58 6.91
N ASP A 453 13.73 -15.27 6.09
CA ASP A 453 15.15 -15.51 6.31
C ASP A 453 15.89 -15.52 4.97
N ALA A 454 16.46 -14.37 4.59
CA ALA A 454 17.25 -14.21 3.38
C ALA A 454 18.61 -14.96 3.46
N VAL A 455 19.15 -15.22 4.66
CA VAL A 455 20.42 -15.95 4.82
C VAL A 455 20.21 -17.43 4.52
N ALA A 456 19.13 -18.02 5.06
CA ALA A 456 18.71 -19.37 4.75
C ALA A 456 17.86 -19.48 3.46
N GLY A 457 17.72 -18.39 2.69
CA GLY A 457 17.00 -18.32 1.41
C GLY A 457 15.55 -18.80 1.49
N LYS A 458 14.84 -18.52 2.59
CA LYS A 458 13.48 -18.97 2.87
C LYS A 458 12.44 -17.93 2.46
N ILE A 459 11.50 -18.35 1.62
CA ILE A 459 10.33 -17.58 1.19
C ILE A 459 9.09 -18.35 1.61
N LEU A 460 8.19 -17.69 2.35
CA LEU A 460 6.88 -18.19 2.72
C LEU A 460 5.85 -17.69 1.69
N ALA A 461 5.08 -18.57 1.05
CA ALA A 461 4.15 -18.21 -0.03
C ALA A 461 2.75 -18.82 0.16
N TYR A 462 1.67 -18.02 0.14
CA TYR A 462 0.35 -18.45 0.65
C TYR A 462 -0.88 -17.70 0.10
N GLY A 463 -2.04 -18.37 0.17
CA GLY A 463 -3.37 -17.83 -0.12
C GLY A 463 -3.60 -17.50 -1.60
N GLY A 464 -4.43 -16.50 -1.90
CA GLY A 464 -4.79 -16.14 -3.29
C GLY A 464 -5.70 -17.17 -3.97
N SER A 465 -6.05 -16.93 -5.23
CA SER A 465 -6.91 -17.81 -6.04
C SER A 465 -6.39 -18.02 -7.48
N THR A 466 -6.99 -18.97 -8.19
CA THR A 466 -6.61 -19.37 -9.56
C THR A 466 -6.91 -18.32 -10.63
N SER A 467 -7.62 -17.26 -10.27
CA SER A 467 -7.76 -16.04 -11.06
C SER A 467 -7.85 -14.84 -10.11
N TYR A 468 -7.67 -13.64 -10.65
CA TYR A 468 -7.72 -12.36 -9.93
C TYR A 468 -9.04 -12.11 -9.20
N GLN A 469 -10.14 -12.58 -9.77
CA GLN A 469 -11.50 -12.38 -9.27
C GLN A 469 -12.36 -13.60 -9.61
N ASP A 470 -13.58 -13.64 -9.06
CA ASP A 470 -14.64 -14.61 -9.36
C ASP A 470 -14.21 -16.07 -9.13
N ARG A 471 -13.41 -16.27 -8.08
CA ARG A 471 -12.86 -17.55 -7.62
C ARG A 471 -12.78 -17.61 -6.10
N ASP A 472 -12.95 -18.81 -5.55
CA ASP A 472 -12.62 -19.10 -4.16
C ASP A 472 -11.12 -18.92 -3.89
N ALA A 473 -10.79 -18.30 -2.76
CA ALA A 473 -9.43 -18.26 -2.26
C ALA A 473 -9.00 -19.64 -1.74
N THR A 474 -7.69 -19.90 -1.80
CA THR A 474 -7.08 -21.11 -1.25
C THR A 474 -6.59 -20.91 0.19
N THR A 475 -6.37 -22.01 0.90
CA THR A 475 -5.56 -22.06 2.13
C THR A 475 -4.11 -22.49 1.85
N ASN A 476 -3.77 -22.77 0.59
CA ASN A 476 -2.48 -23.33 0.17
C ASN A 476 -1.32 -22.46 0.65
N ALA A 477 -0.36 -23.08 1.35
CA ALA A 477 0.83 -22.40 1.87
C ALA A 477 2.09 -23.26 1.67
N HIS A 478 3.19 -22.61 1.33
CA HIS A 478 4.45 -23.24 0.92
C HIS A 478 5.66 -22.54 1.54
N LEU A 479 6.65 -23.35 1.95
CA LEU A 479 7.99 -22.92 2.27
C LEU A 479 8.90 -23.21 1.08
N ILE A 480 9.25 -22.16 0.34
CA ILE A 480 10.18 -22.20 -0.79
C ILE A 480 11.59 -21.91 -0.28
N THR A 481 12.59 -22.63 -0.79
CA THR A 481 14.00 -22.49 -0.42
C THR A 481 14.86 -22.31 -1.68
N ILE A 482 15.50 -21.14 -1.82
CA ILE A 482 16.38 -20.79 -2.94
C ILE A 482 17.85 -20.77 -2.54
N ARG A 483 18.76 -21.09 -3.46
CA ARG A 483 20.22 -21.17 -3.20
C ARG A 483 21.00 -20.39 -4.26
N SER A 484 21.52 -21.07 -5.27
CA SER A 484 22.19 -20.44 -6.42
C SER A 484 21.19 -20.16 -7.54
N PRO A 485 21.35 -19.08 -8.33
CA PRO A 485 20.53 -18.86 -9.52
C PRO A 485 20.62 -20.03 -10.50
N GLY A 486 19.55 -20.25 -11.27
CA GLY A 486 19.45 -21.32 -12.27
C GLY A 486 19.24 -22.73 -11.70
N GLN A 487 19.29 -22.93 -10.38
CA GLN A 487 18.97 -24.20 -9.74
C GLN A 487 17.48 -24.28 -9.35
N PRO A 488 16.81 -25.43 -9.47
CA PRO A 488 15.44 -25.58 -8.99
C PRO A 488 15.30 -25.23 -7.50
N ALA A 489 14.20 -24.57 -7.13
CA ALA A 489 13.92 -24.24 -5.75
C ALA A 489 13.34 -25.45 -5.01
N THR A 490 13.73 -25.68 -3.75
CA THR A 490 13.11 -26.73 -2.92
C THR A 490 11.81 -26.19 -2.33
N VAL A 491 10.68 -26.86 -2.58
CA VAL A 491 9.36 -26.44 -2.11
C VAL A 491 8.79 -27.49 -1.15
N GLN A 492 8.33 -27.04 0.02
CA GLN A 492 7.61 -27.85 0.99
C GLN A 492 6.21 -27.25 1.20
N THR A 493 5.14 -28.02 1.01
CA THR A 493 3.80 -27.60 1.43
C THR A 493 3.70 -27.60 2.95
N ILE A 494 3.08 -26.56 3.51
CA ILE A 494 2.92 -26.36 4.96
C ILE A 494 1.67 -27.14 5.42
N PRO A 495 1.79 -28.08 6.37
CA PRO A 495 0.65 -28.88 6.83
C PRO A 495 -0.50 -28.00 7.35
N GLY A 496 -1.73 -28.32 6.94
CA GLY A 496 -2.95 -27.54 7.28
C GLY A 496 -3.12 -26.23 6.50
N GLY A 497 -2.04 -25.60 6.03
CA GLY A 497 -2.09 -24.32 5.33
C GLY A 497 -2.53 -23.16 6.23
N LEU A 498 -3.16 -22.15 5.62
CA LEU A 498 -3.88 -21.08 6.33
C LEU A 498 -5.14 -21.65 7.00
N ARG A 499 -5.49 -21.15 8.19
CA ARG A 499 -6.74 -21.51 8.88
C ARG A 499 -7.98 -20.98 8.16
N TYR A 500 -7.85 -19.87 7.45
CA TYR A 500 -8.91 -19.29 6.63
C TYR A 500 -8.42 -19.12 5.19
N SER A 501 -9.29 -19.32 4.18
CA SER A 501 -8.95 -18.97 2.80
C SER A 501 -8.99 -17.46 2.59
N ARG A 502 -7.98 -16.88 1.91
CA ARG A 502 -7.76 -15.41 1.86
C ARG A 502 -7.14 -14.98 0.51
N ILE A 503 -7.84 -14.18 -0.30
CA ILE A 503 -7.29 -13.39 -1.42
C ILE A 503 -7.33 -11.89 -1.09
N PHE A 504 -6.42 -11.08 -1.65
CA PHE A 504 -6.22 -9.65 -1.35
C PHE A 504 -5.88 -9.37 0.13
N HIS A 505 -5.25 -10.35 0.77
CA HIS A 505 -4.68 -10.17 2.09
C HIS A 505 -3.29 -9.54 1.97
N ASN A 506 -2.82 -8.89 3.03
CA ASN A 506 -1.50 -8.28 3.09
C ASN A 506 -0.71 -8.80 4.30
N SER A 507 0.62 -8.69 4.27
CA SER A 507 1.48 -9.29 5.29
C SER A 507 2.83 -8.60 5.49
N ALA A 508 3.39 -8.78 6.69
CA ALA A 508 4.65 -8.22 7.12
C ALA A 508 5.51 -9.29 7.84
N VAL A 509 6.81 -9.35 7.55
CA VAL A 509 7.77 -10.07 8.38
C VAL A 509 8.08 -9.29 9.66
N LEU A 510 8.16 -9.99 10.79
CA LEU A 510 8.41 -9.40 12.12
C LEU A 510 9.85 -9.67 12.62
N PRO A 511 10.36 -8.96 13.66
CA PRO A 511 11.76 -9.04 14.12
C PRO A 511 12.25 -10.46 14.48
N ASP A 512 11.39 -11.28 15.07
CA ASP A 512 11.64 -12.68 15.44
C ASP A 512 11.73 -13.64 14.23
N GLY A 513 11.21 -13.21 13.07
CA GLY A 513 11.12 -14.01 11.84
C GLY A 513 9.77 -14.66 11.62
N SER A 514 8.79 -14.43 12.49
CA SER A 514 7.39 -14.72 12.19
C SER A 514 6.86 -13.83 11.06
N VAL A 515 5.78 -14.26 10.41
CA VAL A 515 5.12 -13.50 9.35
C VAL A 515 3.66 -13.31 9.73
N PHE A 516 3.25 -12.06 9.90
CA PHE A 516 1.87 -11.67 10.20
C PHE A 516 1.12 -11.38 8.91
N LEU A 517 -0.12 -11.87 8.79
CA LEU A 517 -1.00 -11.60 7.66
C LEU A 517 -2.43 -11.24 8.11
N ALA A 518 -3.03 -10.26 7.44
CA ALA A 518 -4.33 -9.69 7.77
C ALA A 518 -5.18 -9.38 6.52
N GLY A 519 -6.48 -9.11 6.72
CA GLY A 519 -7.38 -8.68 5.65
C GLY A 519 -7.77 -9.79 4.67
N GLY A 520 -8.00 -9.43 3.42
CA GLY A 520 -8.49 -10.31 2.37
C GLY A 520 -9.89 -10.87 2.59
N GLN A 521 -10.34 -11.71 1.65
CA GLN A 521 -11.69 -12.29 1.61
C GLN A 521 -11.67 -13.76 1.16
N GLY A 522 -12.75 -14.48 1.47
CA GLY A 522 -12.90 -15.91 1.15
C GLY A 522 -13.11 -16.22 -0.34
N TYR A 523 -13.74 -15.31 -1.07
CA TYR A 523 -14.04 -15.41 -2.50
C TYR A 523 -13.74 -14.06 -3.15
N GLY A 524 -12.92 -14.04 -4.20
CA GLY A 524 -12.28 -12.84 -4.74
C GLY A 524 -13.23 -11.95 -5.54
N VAL A 525 -13.73 -10.86 -4.92
CA VAL A 525 -14.55 -9.85 -5.59
C VAL A 525 -13.96 -8.48 -5.26
N PRO A 526 -13.28 -7.82 -6.22
CA PRO A 526 -12.82 -6.44 -6.07
C PRO A 526 -13.94 -5.50 -5.61
N PHE A 527 -13.58 -4.50 -4.81
CA PHE A 527 -14.50 -3.47 -4.29
C PHE A 527 -15.62 -3.98 -3.36
N SER A 528 -15.56 -5.24 -2.89
CA SER A 528 -16.56 -5.84 -2.00
C SER A 528 -15.93 -6.37 -0.70
N ASP A 529 -16.59 -6.06 0.42
CA ASP A 529 -16.24 -6.59 1.74
C ASP A 529 -16.93 -7.93 2.08
N ALA A 530 -17.65 -8.52 1.12
CA ALA A 530 -18.25 -9.83 1.27
C ALA A 530 -17.20 -10.91 1.59
N GLN A 531 -17.49 -11.73 2.59
CA GLN A 531 -16.58 -12.77 3.11
C GLN A 531 -15.21 -12.27 3.64
N ALA A 532 -15.07 -10.99 4.02
CA ALA A 532 -13.83 -10.46 4.59
C ALA A 532 -13.29 -11.28 5.79
N ARG A 533 -11.98 -11.52 5.83
CA ARG A 533 -11.33 -12.37 6.83
C ARG A 533 -10.74 -11.54 7.98
N LEU A 534 -11.61 -11.14 8.89
CA LEU A 534 -11.33 -10.30 10.07
C LEU A 534 -10.36 -10.91 11.11
N THR A 535 -10.07 -12.22 11.05
CA THR A 535 -9.13 -12.90 11.96
C THR A 535 -7.76 -13.02 11.29
N PRO A 536 -6.72 -12.27 11.73
CA PRO A 536 -5.37 -12.37 11.18
C PRO A 536 -4.71 -13.68 11.58
N GLU A 537 -3.61 -14.02 10.92
CA GLU A 537 -2.82 -15.22 11.20
C GLU A 537 -1.33 -14.87 11.31
N LEU A 538 -0.62 -15.60 12.16
CA LEU A 538 0.82 -15.49 12.36
C LEU A 538 1.48 -16.82 12.01
N TYR A 539 2.33 -16.84 10.99
CA TYR A 539 3.19 -17.98 10.71
C TYR A 539 4.38 -17.98 11.68
N ARG A 540 4.61 -19.11 12.36
CA ARG A 540 5.79 -19.33 13.19
C ARG A 540 6.75 -20.32 12.50
N PRO A 541 7.96 -19.89 12.07
CA PRO A 541 8.93 -20.78 11.46
C PRO A 541 9.37 -21.95 12.35
N SER A 542 9.38 -21.75 13.68
CA SER A 542 9.80 -22.75 14.67
C SER A 542 8.85 -23.96 14.76
N THR A 543 7.57 -23.78 14.44
CA THR A 543 6.57 -24.86 14.37
C THR A 543 6.10 -25.16 12.95
N ASN A 544 6.56 -24.39 11.97
CA ASN A 544 6.11 -24.41 10.57
C ASN A 544 4.58 -24.39 10.44
N SER A 545 3.90 -23.50 11.16
CA SER A 545 2.44 -23.48 11.27
C SER A 545 1.87 -22.06 11.40
N PHE A 546 0.62 -21.87 10.99
CA PHE A 546 -0.14 -20.64 11.18
C PHE A 546 -0.95 -20.68 12.48
N ILE A 547 -1.06 -19.54 13.16
CA ILE A 547 -1.78 -19.38 14.42
C ILE A 547 -2.66 -18.12 14.35
N ALA A 548 -3.97 -18.28 14.57
CA ALA A 548 -4.93 -17.17 14.57
C ALA A 548 -4.58 -16.12 15.64
N GLN A 549 -4.65 -14.85 15.26
CA GLN A 549 -4.43 -13.69 16.11
C GLN A 549 -5.78 -13.05 16.52
N THR A 550 -5.74 -12.02 17.35
CA THR A 550 -6.93 -11.24 17.72
C THR A 550 -7.55 -10.59 16.47
N ALA A 551 -8.86 -10.74 16.32
CA ALA A 551 -9.58 -10.26 15.15
C ALA A 551 -9.85 -8.75 15.19
N ASN A 552 -9.71 -8.07 14.03
CA ASN A 552 -10.02 -6.65 13.86
C ASN A 552 -11.47 -6.47 13.35
N SER A 553 -11.99 -5.25 13.38
CA SER A 553 -13.41 -4.95 13.11
C SER A 553 -13.65 -4.06 11.88
N ILE A 554 -12.64 -3.93 11.02
CA ILE A 554 -12.72 -3.22 9.74
C ILE A 554 -12.30 -4.18 8.62
N PRO A 555 -13.13 -4.42 7.59
CA PRO A 555 -12.71 -5.15 6.40
C PRO A 555 -11.45 -4.53 5.76
N ARG A 556 -10.54 -5.38 5.28
CA ARG A 556 -9.28 -4.97 4.63
C ARG A 556 -9.09 -5.82 3.39
N THR A 557 -9.95 -5.60 2.41
CA THR A 557 -10.11 -6.45 1.22
C THR A 557 -9.25 -5.95 0.07
N TYR A 558 -9.80 -5.93 -1.15
CA TYR A 558 -9.19 -5.35 -2.33
C TYR A 558 -8.77 -3.88 -2.11
N HIS A 559 -7.60 -3.49 -2.63
CA HIS A 559 -6.95 -2.18 -2.37
C HIS A 559 -6.58 -1.91 -0.89
N SER A 560 -6.38 -2.95 -0.06
CA SER A 560 -5.73 -2.82 1.25
C SER A 560 -4.19 -2.95 1.18
N MET A 561 -3.52 -2.54 2.25
CA MET A 561 -2.06 -2.61 2.44
C MET A 561 -1.70 -3.10 3.86
N ALA A 562 -0.46 -3.58 4.07
CA ALA A 562 0.12 -3.79 5.39
C ALA A 562 1.64 -3.56 5.40
N LEU A 563 2.19 -2.96 6.46
CA LEU A 563 3.63 -2.68 6.60
C LEU A 563 4.10 -2.79 8.06
N LEU A 564 5.31 -3.34 8.26
CA LEU A 564 6.02 -3.27 9.55
C LEU A 564 6.48 -1.84 9.83
N LEU A 565 6.24 -1.34 11.04
CA LEU A 565 6.67 -0.03 11.50
C LEU A 565 7.96 -0.11 12.34
N PRO A 566 8.76 0.96 12.44
CA PRO A 566 10.02 0.96 13.20
C PRO A 566 9.89 0.66 14.71
N ASP A 567 8.70 0.69 15.29
CA ASP A 567 8.46 0.27 16.67
C ASP A 567 8.00 -1.19 16.79
N ALA A 568 8.20 -2.00 15.75
CA ALA A 568 7.79 -3.41 15.67
C ALA A 568 6.26 -3.65 15.76
N THR A 569 5.44 -2.62 15.56
CA THR A 569 3.99 -2.77 15.27
C THR A 569 3.74 -2.93 13.77
N VAL A 570 2.53 -3.32 13.36
CA VAL A 570 2.15 -3.42 11.93
C VAL A 570 0.98 -2.47 11.66
N VAL A 571 1.09 -1.61 10.65
CA VAL A 571 -0.08 -0.87 10.14
C VAL A 571 -0.80 -1.72 9.09
N VAL A 572 -2.13 -1.74 9.12
CA VAL A 572 -2.99 -2.35 8.10
C VAL A 572 -4.11 -1.38 7.74
N GLY A 573 -4.22 -1.00 6.48
CA GLY A 573 -5.13 0.05 6.02
C GLY A 573 -5.68 -0.16 4.61
N GLY A 574 -6.52 0.77 4.18
CA GLY A 574 -7.10 0.76 2.84
C GLY A 574 -8.23 -0.25 2.67
N GLY A 575 -8.67 -0.40 1.43
CA GLY A 575 -9.92 -1.08 1.04
C GLY A 575 -10.78 -0.16 0.16
N GLY A 576 -11.29 -0.67 -0.97
CA GLY A 576 -12.21 0.07 -1.85
C GLY A 576 -11.53 0.86 -2.97
N LEU A 577 -11.50 2.19 -2.88
CA LEU A 577 -11.15 3.14 -3.95
C LEU A 577 -12.04 2.99 -5.22
N CYS A 578 -13.35 3.02 -5.04
CA CYS A 578 -14.36 2.81 -6.10
C CYS A 578 -15.36 3.99 -6.27
N GLY A 579 -15.06 5.17 -5.74
CA GLY A 579 -15.89 6.37 -5.90
C GLY A 579 -17.13 6.33 -5.02
N GLY A 580 -18.33 6.42 -5.61
CA GLY A 580 -19.62 6.38 -4.91
C GLY A 580 -20.02 4.99 -4.37
N CYS A 581 -19.07 4.24 -3.81
CA CYS A 581 -19.26 2.90 -3.27
C CYS A 581 -19.24 2.88 -1.74
N THR A 582 -19.91 1.90 -1.17
CA THR A 582 -20.06 1.70 0.29
C THR A 582 -18.86 1.00 0.96
N THR A 583 -17.73 0.88 0.25
CA THR A 583 -16.58 0.03 0.62
C THR A 583 -15.25 0.77 0.60
N ASN A 584 -15.23 2.11 0.49
CA ASN A 584 -14.01 2.91 0.65
C ASN A 584 -13.62 3.02 2.13
N HIS A 585 -12.44 2.51 2.48
CA HIS A 585 -11.89 2.58 3.84
C HIS A 585 -10.83 3.67 3.95
N PHE A 586 -11.27 4.89 4.28
CA PHE A 586 -10.43 6.07 4.52
C PHE A 586 -9.63 6.00 5.83
N ASN A 587 -9.07 4.84 6.17
CA ASN A 587 -8.40 4.64 7.44
C ASN A 587 -7.40 3.48 7.42
N ALA A 588 -6.57 3.44 8.46
CA ALA A 588 -5.73 2.31 8.82
C ALA A 588 -5.88 2.00 10.32
N GLN A 589 -5.44 0.82 10.74
CA GLN A 589 -5.32 0.45 12.15
C GLN A 589 -3.91 -0.05 12.44
N VAL A 590 -3.41 0.20 13.64
CA VAL A 590 -2.19 -0.43 14.14
C VAL A 590 -2.55 -1.76 14.81
N PHE A 591 -1.82 -2.82 14.47
CA PHE A 591 -1.76 -4.07 15.22
C PHE A 591 -0.48 -4.10 16.05
N THR A 592 -0.64 -4.35 17.35
CA THR A 592 0.44 -4.47 18.33
C THR A 592 0.64 -5.96 18.63
N PRO A 593 1.71 -6.62 18.12
CA PRO A 593 1.86 -8.06 18.25
C PRO A 593 2.15 -8.51 19.69
N ALA A 594 1.87 -9.79 19.99
CA ALA A 594 1.98 -10.37 21.33
C ALA A 594 3.36 -10.19 21.99
N TYR A 595 4.46 -10.10 21.22
CA TYR A 595 5.81 -9.88 21.76
C TYR A 595 6.05 -8.48 22.36
N LEU A 596 5.08 -7.57 22.26
CA LEU A 596 5.14 -6.26 22.93
C LEU A 596 4.44 -6.26 24.30
N TYR A 597 3.91 -7.40 24.74
CA TYR A 597 3.22 -7.55 26.02
C TYR A 597 3.97 -8.48 26.98
N ASP A 598 3.83 -8.20 28.28
CA ASP A 598 4.26 -9.10 29.35
C ASP A 598 3.16 -10.10 29.73
N ALA A 599 3.44 -10.94 30.73
CA ALA A 599 2.51 -11.98 31.21
C ALA A 599 1.23 -11.42 31.85
N ASP A 600 1.26 -10.18 32.35
CA ASP A 600 0.12 -9.47 32.95
C ASP A 600 -0.65 -8.63 31.90
N GLY A 601 -0.25 -8.73 30.62
CA GLY A 601 -0.86 -8.03 29.51
C GLY A 601 -0.59 -6.52 29.48
N GLN A 602 0.42 -6.03 30.20
CA GLN A 602 0.91 -4.66 30.06
C GLN A 602 1.97 -4.58 28.95
N LEU A 603 2.30 -3.39 28.48
CA LEU A 603 3.36 -3.21 27.48
C LEU A 603 4.72 -3.52 28.11
N ALA A 604 5.40 -4.54 27.59
CA ALA A 604 6.66 -5.04 28.13
C ALA A 604 7.78 -3.98 28.04
N ALA A 605 8.67 -3.97 29.04
CA ALA A 605 9.88 -3.16 29.01
C ALA A 605 10.80 -3.61 27.85
N ARG A 606 11.00 -2.74 26.86
CA ARG A 606 11.71 -3.07 25.61
C ARG A 606 13.22 -2.88 25.75
N PRO A 607 14.05 -3.75 25.16
CA PRO A 607 15.50 -3.51 25.10
C PRO A 607 15.78 -2.27 24.24
N ALA A 608 16.70 -1.41 24.71
CA ALA A 608 17.07 -0.18 24.00
C ALA A 608 18.38 -0.35 23.22
N ILE A 609 18.43 0.10 21.96
CA ILE A 609 19.68 0.25 21.20
C ILE A 609 20.21 1.66 21.48
N THR A 610 21.23 1.76 22.32
CA THR A 610 21.79 3.03 22.82
C THR A 610 22.65 3.73 21.78
N ALA A 611 23.42 2.97 20.99
CA ALA A 611 24.17 3.45 19.84
C ALA A 611 24.21 2.39 18.71
N ALA A 612 24.28 2.80 17.46
CA ALA A 612 24.47 1.91 16.30
C ALA A 612 25.11 2.66 15.13
N GLY A 613 25.86 1.95 14.28
CA GLY A 613 26.30 2.49 13.00
C GLY A 613 25.12 2.72 12.05
N THR A 614 24.96 3.95 11.53
CA THR A 614 23.84 4.33 10.64
C THR A 614 24.04 3.92 9.18
N THR A 615 25.27 3.58 8.78
CA THR A 615 25.61 3.05 7.45
C THR A 615 26.58 1.88 7.59
N VAL A 616 26.41 0.84 6.76
CA VAL A 616 27.34 -0.30 6.68
C VAL A 616 27.47 -0.78 5.23
N ARG A 617 28.67 -1.28 4.85
CA ARG A 617 28.85 -1.98 3.57
C ARG A 617 28.52 -3.46 3.69
N VAL A 618 28.06 -4.05 2.58
CA VAL A 618 27.90 -5.50 2.43
C VAL A 618 29.20 -6.23 2.82
N GLY A 619 29.09 -7.30 3.62
CA GLY A 619 30.24 -8.06 4.12
C GLY A 619 31.04 -7.45 5.28
N ALA A 620 30.80 -6.18 5.64
CA ALA A 620 31.46 -5.50 6.74
C ALA A 620 30.85 -5.85 8.12
N THR A 621 31.36 -5.23 9.19
CA THR A 621 30.85 -5.43 10.55
C THR A 621 29.99 -4.24 10.99
N LEU A 622 28.75 -4.49 11.35
CA LEU A 622 27.88 -3.52 12.02
C LEU A 622 28.12 -3.58 13.53
N SER A 623 28.56 -2.46 14.11
CA SER A 623 28.71 -2.32 15.56
C SER A 623 27.50 -1.60 16.16
N PHE A 624 27.02 -2.08 17.29
CA PHE A 624 25.94 -1.46 18.06
C PHE A 624 26.14 -1.67 19.57
N GLN A 625 25.36 -0.93 20.36
CA GLN A 625 25.33 -1.00 21.82
C GLN A 625 23.89 -1.06 22.31
N THR A 626 23.69 -1.72 23.46
CA THR A 626 22.37 -1.93 24.07
C THR A 626 22.33 -1.42 25.51
N GLY A 627 21.12 -1.17 26.02
CA GLY A 627 20.89 -0.84 27.43
C GLY A 627 20.81 -2.06 28.36
N GLY A 628 20.89 -3.29 27.84
CA GLY A 628 20.68 -4.53 28.58
C GLY A 628 20.96 -5.77 27.73
N ALA A 629 20.89 -6.95 28.35
CA ALA A 629 21.14 -8.21 27.67
C ALA A 629 20.12 -8.50 26.55
N ILE A 630 20.59 -9.12 25.47
CA ILE A 630 19.79 -9.51 24.31
C ILE A 630 20.04 -10.98 23.97
N SER A 631 19.04 -11.65 23.39
CA SER A 631 19.13 -13.02 22.88
C SER A 631 19.41 -13.03 21.37
N ALA A 632 18.73 -12.17 20.61
CA ALA A 632 18.78 -12.14 19.15
C ALA A 632 18.87 -10.72 18.59
N ALA A 633 19.32 -10.62 17.34
CA ALA A 633 19.27 -9.40 16.55
C ALA A 633 18.90 -9.72 15.09
N SER A 634 18.26 -8.78 14.41
CA SER A 634 17.86 -8.92 13.01
C SER A 634 17.84 -7.57 12.29
N LEU A 635 18.08 -7.61 10.98
CA LEU A 635 17.84 -6.49 10.07
C LEU A 635 16.62 -6.82 9.20
N ILE A 636 15.64 -5.92 9.13
CA ILE A 636 14.49 -6.03 8.24
C ILE A 636 14.51 -4.85 7.26
N ARG A 637 14.54 -5.12 5.95
CA ARG A 637 14.53 -4.07 4.92
C ARG A 637 13.21 -3.32 4.96
N TYR A 638 13.24 -1.98 4.89
CA TYR A 638 12.02 -1.18 4.85
C TYR A 638 11.16 -1.59 3.66
N GLY A 639 9.84 -1.65 3.87
CA GLY A 639 8.88 -2.18 2.90
C GLY A 639 8.03 -1.11 2.22
N SER A 640 7.53 -1.47 1.04
CA SER A 640 6.47 -0.77 0.32
C SER A 640 5.35 -1.76 0.00
N ALA A 641 4.09 -1.32 0.02
CA ALA A 641 2.95 -2.23 -0.17
C ALA A 641 1.87 -1.61 -1.06
N THR A 642 1.42 -2.38 -2.04
CA THR A 642 0.16 -2.14 -2.77
C THR A 642 -0.31 -3.43 -3.42
N HIS A 643 -1.63 -3.63 -3.58
CA HIS A 643 -2.19 -4.76 -4.34
C HIS A 643 -1.69 -6.16 -3.93
N SER A 644 -1.45 -6.39 -2.63
CA SER A 644 -0.86 -7.63 -2.07
C SER A 644 0.63 -7.86 -2.39
N VAL A 645 1.31 -6.91 -3.04
CA VAL A 645 2.73 -6.95 -3.43
C VAL A 645 3.57 -6.12 -2.46
N ASN A 646 4.67 -6.70 -1.97
CA ASN A 646 5.74 -6.02 -1.23
C ASN A 646 7.07 -6.76 -1.50
N THR A 647 7.81 -6.32 -2.52
CA THR A 647 9.08 -6.93 -2.97
C THR A 647 10.31 -6.35 -2.25
N ASP A 648 10.13 -5.21 -1.56
CA ASP A 648 11.16 -4.54 -0.79
C ASP A 648 11.47 -5.23 0.54
N GLN A 649 10.45 -5.76 1.23
CA GLN A 649 10.62 -6.39 2.55
C GLN A 649 11.38 -7.71 2.47
N ARG A 650 12.37 -7.86 3.35
CA ARG A 650 13.08 -9.11 3.62
C ARG A 650 13.78 -9.02 4.96
N ARG A 651 14.04 -10.17 5.60
CA ARG A 651 14.70 -10.24 6.90
C ARG A 651 16.02 -11.01 6.84
N VAL A 652 17.03 -10.46 7.50
CA VAL A 652 18.34 -11.07 7.75
C VAL A 652 18.50 -11.26 9.26
N PRO A 653 18.47 -12.51 9.79
CA PRO A 653 18.89 -12.77 11.17
C PRO A 653 20.39 -12.50 11.32
N LEU A 654 20.80 -11.87 12.42
CA LEU A 654 22.20 -11.52 12.65
C LEU A 654 22.89 -12.49 13.60
N GLN A 655 24.05 -13.01 13.18
CA GLN A 655 25.05 -13.57 14.08
C GLN A 655 25.94 -12.44 14.60
N TYR A 656 26.12 -12.36 15.92
CA TYR A 656 26.87 -11.29 16.57
C TYR A 656 27.72 -11.84 17.72
N THR A 657 28.79 -11.11 18.04
CA THR A 657 29.62 -11.32 19.24
C THR A 657 29.41 -10.16 20.21
N SER A 658 29.53 -10.43 21.51
CA SER A 658 29.20 -9.48 22.59
C SER A 658 30.38 -9.26 23.53
N ARG A 659 30.65 -8.01 23.90
CA ARG A 659 31.60 -7.61 24.95
C ARG A 659 30.92 -6.62 25.89
N GLY A 660 30.28 -7.15 26.94
CA GLY A 660 29.35 -6.38 27.76
C GLY A 660 28.19 -5.88 26.91
N ALA A 661 27.86 -4.59 27.03
CA ALA A 661 26.80 -3.91 26.28
C ALA A 661 27.14 -3.60 24.80
N SER A 662 28.33 -3.94 24.31
CA SER A 662 28.73 -3.71 22.91
C SER A 662 28.68 -4.99 22.10
N HIS A 663 28.10 -4.91 20.90
CA HIS A 663 27.89 -6.03 19.99
C HIS A 663 28.46 -5.73 18.61
N MET A 664 28.98 -6.77 17.95
CA MET A 664 29.51 -6.73 16.59
C MET A 664 28.87 -7.84 15.77
N ALA A 665 28.07 -7.47 14.77
CA ALA A 665 27.44 -8.39 13.83
C ALA A 665 28.12 -8.32 12.46
N ARG A 666 28.51 -9.46 11.89
CA ARG A 666 29.01 -9.49 10.51
C ARG A 666 27.84 -9.53 9.53
N ILE A 667 27.76 -8.51 8.69
CA ILE A 667 26.77 -8.40 7.63
C ILE A 667 27.09 -9.44 6.54
N PRO A 668 26.10 -10.14 5.94
CA PRO A 668 26.35 -11.03 4.80
C PRO A 668 27.12 -10.31 3.68
N ASN A 669 28.09 -11.00 3.08
CA ASN A 669 28.95 -10.45 2.02
C ASN A 669 28.38 -10.61 0.60
N ASP A 670 27.09 -10.93 0.51
CA ASP A 670 26.36 -11.18 -0.71
C ASP A 670 25.20 -10.18 -0.80
N PRO A 671 25.21 -9.23 -1.75
CA PRO A 671 24.17 -8.22 -1.86
C PRO A 671 22.84 -8.76 -2.42
N GLY A 672 22.78 -10.02 -2.86
CA GLY A 672 21.52 -10.72 -3.15
C GLY A 672 20.76 -11.09 -1.87
N ILE A 673 21.50 -11.39 -0.80
CA ILE A 673 20.97 -11.58 0.56
C ILE A 673 20.78 -10.22 1.23
N MET A 674 21.84 -9.39 1.21
CA MET A 674 21.89 -8.08 1.86
C MET A 674 21.71 -6.94 0.86
N THR A 675 20.52 -6.88 0.24
CA THR A 675 20.15 -5.88 -0.77
C THR A 675 20.38 -4.45 -0.27
N PRO A 676 21.02 -3.56 -1.07
CA PRO A 676 21.25 -2.16 -0.66
C PRO A 676 19.94 -1.39 -0.45
N GLY A 677 20.06 -0.23 0.21
CA GLY A 677 18.92 0.57 0.69
C GLY A 677 18.82 0.57 2.22
N TYR A 678 17.66 0.92 2.77
CA TYR A 678 17.49 1.08 4.22
C TYR A 678 16.91 -0.16 4.92
N TRP A 679 17.40 -0.42 6.14
CA TRP A 679 17.02 -1.55 6.99
C TRP A 679 16.77 -1.10 8.44
N MET A 680 15.81 -1.73 9.11
CA MET A 680 15.51 -1.60 10.53
C MET A 680 16.36 -2.61 11.32
N LEU A 681 17.30 -2.14 12.16
CA LEU A 681 18.00 -2.96 13.14
C LEU A 681 17.12 -3.15 14.36
N PHE A 682 16.71 -4.39 14.62
CA PHE A 682 16.03 -4.80 15.86
C PHE A 682 16.95 -5.68 16.70
N VAL A 683 16.87 -5.52 18.02
CA VAL A 683 17.41 -6.48 19.01
C VAL A 683 16.26 -6.99 19.88
N MET A 684 16.36 -8.22 20.37
CA MET A 684 15.32 -8.87 21.19
C MET A 684 15.91 -9.35 22.52
N ASP A 685 15.17 -9.19 23.61
CA ASP A 685 15.59 -9.61 24.96
C ASP A 685 15.49 -11.15 25.15
N GLY A 686 15.64 -11.64 26.38
CA GLY A 686 15.48 -13.07 26.70
C GLY A 686 14.07 -13.64 26.51
N ASN A 687 13.04 -12.79 26.47
CA ASN A 687 11.64 -13.15 26.28
C ASN A 687 11.17 -13.01 24.81
N GLY A 688 12.01 -12.40 23.96
CA GLY A 688 11.71 -12.11 22.56
C GLY A 688 11.14 -10.70 22.30
N VAL A 689 11.07 -9.84 23.32
CA VAL A 689 10.56 -8.46 23.21
C VAL A 689 11.51 -7.63 22.34
N PRO A 690 11.08 -7.09 21.19
CA PRO A 690 11.95 -6.35 20.30
C PRO A 690 12.12 -4.88 20.73
N SER A 691 13.30 -4.34 20.48
CA SER A 691 13.59 -2.91 20.58
C SER A 691 12.72 -2.08 19.62
N VAL A 692 12.71 -0.76 19.80
CA VAL A 692 12.46 0.14 18.65
C VAL A 692 13.67 0.02 17.71
N ALA A 693 13.45 0.12 16.41
CA ALA A 693 14.49 -0.01 15.40
C ALA A 693 15.52 1.11 15.46
N ARG A 694 16.73 0.83 14.95
CA ARG A 694 17.62 1.86 14.42
C ARG A 694 17.71 1.73 12.90
N THR A 695 17.55 2.83 12.18
CA THR A 695 17.72 2.87 10.73
C THR A 695 19.20 2.66 10.37
N VAL A 696 19.48 1.66 9.54
CA VAL A 696 20.81 1.33 9.00
C VAL A 696 20.74 1.32 7.48
N ARG A 697 21.55 2.15 6.81
CA ARG A 697 21.70 2.10 5.35
C ARG A 697 22.74 1.03 4.97
N VAL A 698 22.33 0.09 4.12
CA VAL A 698 23.24 -0.87 3.48
C VAL A 698 23.70 -0.30 2.15
N THR A 699 25.01 -0.34 1.94
CA THR A 699 25.70 0.09 0.72
C THR A 699 26.53 -1.06 0.16
N LEU A 700 26.76 -1.06 -1.15
CA LEU A 700 27.69 -2.00 -1.82
C LEU A 700 29.15 -1.71 -1.45
#